data_AF-C3XQ29-F1
#
_entry.id   AF-C3XQ29-F1
#
_cell.length_a   1.000
_cell.length_b   1.000
_cell.length_c   1.000
_cell.angle_alpha   90.00
_cell.angle_beta   90.00
_cell.angle_gamma   90.00
#
_symmetry.space_group_name_H-M   'P 1'
#
loop_
_entity.id
_entity.type
_entity.pdbx_description
1 polymer ?
#
loop_
_entity_poly.entity_id
_entity_poly.type
_entity_poly.pdbx_seq_one_letter_code
_entity_poly.pdbx_strand_id
1 'polypeptide(L)'
;MHELFAQVLSKRDLSRAGDLFSIEDSAIVNDLSEVLKRIQEISSRPDYLTNDNDQSVVEICITRVTTAIRETSTIERHGPALVSLWESCLKHNLKPLSRDEDPPHAKIASDIMSCIFQNYSKPSIMKLAVPVAVKFLQQGNRELSRNMSSYLSLAAIENAGLLARHTKHIIDSIIAGNRSLIRVLPQIYREAPDPINKRVPDLVRQLKECDGSERGNLLQLLSLVAKKEPKLMMPYVNTLVDFLPSPPTTTQVLPVLVDMATANATPFVGMLGSLQKTAEQQPMCLSGVARIVGAIGRTDEAEAKDCLIYLVQQLSNADHSSLPVLLGEIKTLVDRNPNQLTDHIKEINRYNDSSSSAARLIVQQLQQQAARSKAVKRFSSPTPTNGTIHTAAVPSLSTQGLSTSTGSIKTTATRTSTTSTQTTTSNPNLVPSPPKTLPTNDEVDVLQDWSKGKMEDIKDYMSEVNCRVPIPCSCAIEDTKSGSLARLGFMCAKKGEHCLYSRTQFITMSRHPKLWLHLMFLHIQAKERSALSKQDQRIQSLITQWERIKRRGVLTLEGHVMQSQFPSERDQEMLHGQLDEVRFFDLFSYDQSEDNWECFMCSNPDKATGLLQEGQPLIEGQLKEKKVRWKFIRRWRTRYFTLAGAQLVQKSRSKKDDALPIELSKVQSVKVVRKRDRNIPRAFEIFTDNKTYVFKAKDSKNAEQWLQCINIAVAQAKESTA
;
A
#
# COMPACT_ATOMS: atom_id res chain seq x y z
N MET A 1 15.04 31.46 -31.21
CA MET A 1 13.67 30.93 -31.15
C MET A 1 13.33 30.32 -32.49
N HIS A 2 13.02 29.02 -32.51
CA HIS A 2 12.55 28.28 -33.68
C HIS A 2 11.38 29.00 -34.37
N GLU A 3 11.38 29.00 -35.70
CA GLU A 3 10.46 29.78 -36.52
C GLU A 3 8.98 29.51 -36.20
N LEU A 4 8.60 28.25 -36.02
CA LEU A 4 7.24 27.87 -35.63
C LEU A 4 6.81 28.45 -34.27
N PHE A 5 7.70 28.46 -33.25
CA PHE A 5 7.38 29.12 -31.98
C PHE A 5 7.23 30.63 -32.17
N ALA A 6 8.13 31.25 -32.94
CA ALA A 6 8.05 32.67 -33.24
C ALA A 6 6.75 33.03 -33.97
N GLN A 7 6.28 32.21 -34.90
CA GLN A 7 5.03 32.41 -35.63
C GLN A 7 3.81 32.21 -34.73
N VAL A 8 3.75 31.12 -33.97
CA VAL A 8 2.62 30.84 -33.08
C VAL A 8 2.51 31.90 -31.98
N LEU A 9 3.63 32.28 -31.37
CA LEU A 9 3.66 33.29 -30.32
C LEU A 9 3.51 34.70 -30.87
N SER A 10 4.11 35.09 -32.00
CA SER A 10 4.05 36.48 -32.49
C SER A 10 2.79 36.76 -33.30
N LYS A 11 2.36 35.81 -34.16
CA LYS A 11 1.20 35.97 -35.05
C LYS A 11 -0.09 35.39 -34.49
N ARG A 12 -0.04 34.73 -33.33
CA ARG A 12 -1.20 34.13 -32.64
C ARG A 12 -1.97 33.14 -33.51
N ASP A 13 -1.26 32.46 -34.40
CA ASP A 13 -1.84 31.56 -35.39
C ASP A 13 -2.05 30.16 -34.80
N LEU A 14 -3.28 29.89 -34.34
CA LEU A 14 -3.68 28.58 -33.83
C LEU A 14 -3.70 27.48 -34.90
N SER A 15 -3.78 27.82 -36.19
CA SER A 15 -3.83 26.81 -37.26
C SER A 15 -2.51 26.02 -37.34
N ARG A 16 -1.40 26.68 -36.97
CA ARG A 16 -0.04 26.13 -36.97
C ARG A 16 0.47 25.70 -35.60
N ALA A 17 -0.27 25.99 -34.53
CA ALA A 17 0.11 25.63 -33.17
C ALA A 17 0.23 24.11 -32.94
N GLY A 18 -0.44 23.30 -33.77
CA GLY A 18 -0.28 21.85 -33.75
C GLY A 18 1.08 21.38 -34.26
N ASP A 19 1.64 22.06 -35.26
CA ASP A 19 2.90 21.67 -35.90
C ASP A 19 4.09 21.71 -34.93
N LEU A 20 3.95 22.46 -33.81
CA LEU A 20 4.94 22.51 -32.74
C LEU A 20 5.34 21.13 -32.22
N PHE A 21 4.43 20.16 -32.21
CA PHE A 21 4.68 18.80 -31.69
C PHE A 21 5.31 17.85 -32.70
N SER A 22 5.43 18.26 -33.96
CA SER A 22 6.17 17.53 -34.98
C SER A 22 7.65 17.91 -35.00
N ILE A 23 8.04 19.00 -34.31
CA ILE A 23 9.43 19.44 -34.18
C ILE A 23 10.16 18.53 -33.20
N GLU A 24 11.39 18.12 -33.49
CA GLU A 24 12.22 17.38 -32.54
C GLU A 24 12.58 18.23 -31.30
N ASP A 25 12.65 17.60 -30.12
CA ASP A 25 12.95 18.31 -28.87
C ASP A 25 14.35 18.94 -28.87
N SER A 26 15.31 18.28 -29.50
CA SER A 26 16.70 18.74 -29.71
C SER A 26 16.76 20.07 -30.47
N ALA A 27 15.84 20.30 -31.41
CA ALA A 27 15.81 21.50 -32.25
C ALA A 27 15.30 22.74 -31.50
N ILE A 28 14.54 22.56 -30.41
CA ILE A 28 13.91 23.66 -29.67
C ILE A 28 14.46 23.87 -28.26
N VAL A 29 15.24 22.91 -27.74
CA VAL A 29 15.73 22.93 -26.35
C VAL A 29 16.44 24.23 -25.98
N ASN A 30 17.23 24.80 -26.91
CA ASN A 30 17.97 26.05 -26.64
C ASN A 30 17.07 27.28 -26.56
N ASP A 31 15.85 27.21 -27.07
CA ASP A 31 14.93 28.35 -27.16
C ASP A 31 13.90 28.41 -26.01
N LEU A 32 13.76 27.34 -25.22
CA LEU A 32 12.64 27.17 -24.30
C LEU A 32 12.54 28.29 -23.24
N SER A 33 13.68 28.81 -22.76
CA SER A 33 13.68 29.94 -21.81
C SER A 33 13.12 31.22 -22.42
N GLU A 34 13.44 31.51 -23.68
CA GLU A 34 12.92 32.68 -24.38
C GLU A 34 11.43 32.49 -24.71
N VAL A 35 11.02 31.28 -25.09
CA VAL A 35 9.60 30.92 -25.28
C VAL A 35 8.79 31.16 -23.99
N LEU A 36 9.30 30.75 -22.83
CA LEU A 36 8.66 30.99 -21.52
C LEU A 36 8.52 32.48 -21.21
N LYS A 37 9.55 33.28 -21.54
CA LYS A 37 9.50 34.73 -21.38
C LYS A 37 8.41 35.35 -22.25
N ARG A 38 8.28 34.93 -23.51
CA ARG A 38 7.20 35.39 -24.39
C ARG A 38 5.82 34.96 -23.90
N ILE A 39 5.68 33.74 -23.39
CA ILE A 39 4.44 33.30 -22.73
C ILE A 39 4.09 34.23 -21.55
N GLN A 40 5.09 34.60 -20.74
CA GLN A 40 4.90 35.52 -19.62
C GLN A 40 4.43 36.91 -20.10
N GLU A 41 5.01 37.45 -21.18
CA GLU A 41 4.57 38.71 -21.79
C GLU A 41 3.11 38.65 -22.23
N ILE A 42 2.69 37.57 -22.90
CA ILE A 42 1.31 37.39 -23.39
C ILE A 42 0.32 37.27 -22.23
N SER A 43 0.61 36.38 -21.28
CA SER A 43 -0.27 36.10 -20.13
C SER A 43 -0.38 37.26 -19.14
N SER A 44 0.56 38.21 -19.17
CA SER A 44 0.52 39.40 -18.31
C SER A 44 -0.32 40.54 -18.89
N ARG A 45 -0.86 40.40 -20.12
CA ARG A 45 -1.64 41.48 -20.75
C ARG A 45 -3.01 41.67 -20.08
N PRO A 46 -3.54 42.91 -20.01
CA PRO A 46 -4.84 43.19 -19.41
C PRO A 46 -6.01 42.45 -20.08
N ASP A 47 -5.94 42.24 -21.40
CA ASP A 47 -6.96 41.58 -22.21
C ASP A 47 -6.89 40.05 -22.18
N TYR A 48 -5.89 39.47 -21.49
CA TYR A 48 -5.65 38.02 -21.51
C TYR A 48 -6.83 37.21 -20.95
N LEU A 49 -7.52 37.71 -19.92
CA LEU A 49 -8.66 37.02 -19.29
C LEU A 49 -9.85 36.82 -20.24
N THR A 50 -10.01 37.70 -21.24
CA THR A 50 -11.11 37.68 -22.20
C THR A 50 -10.67 37.23 -23.60
N ASN A 51 -9.39 36.98 -23.81
CA ASN A 51 -8.83 36.61 -25.11
C ASN A 51 -8.56 35.10 -25.20
N ASP A 52 -9.58 34.36 -25.65
CA ASP A 52 -9.53 32.89 -25.81
C ASP A 52 -8.42 32.40 -26.75
N ASN A 53 -8.04 33.23 -27.73
CA ASN A 53 -7.00 32.90 -28.68
C ASN A 53 -5.62 32.91 -28.00
N ASP A 54 -5.30 33.97 -27.27
CA ASP A 54 -4.04 34.08 -26.51
C ASP A 54 -3.96 33.01 -25.42
N GLN A 55 -5.07 32.72 -24.73
CA GLN A 55 -5.13 31.62 -23.76
C GLN A 55 -4.81 30.26 -24.39
N SER A 56 -5.40 29.97 -25.55
CA SER A 56 -5.16 28.72 -26.28
C SER A 56 -3.71 28.62 -26.76
N VAL A 57 -3.12 29.73 -27.26
CA VAL A 57 -1.71 29.78 -27.69
C VAL A 57 -0.78 29.51 -26.51
N VAL A 58 -1.02 30.15 -25.36
CA VAL A 58 -0.24 29.97 -24.14
C VAL A 58 -0.31 28.53 -23.64
N GLU A 59 -1.50 27.94 -23.55
CA GLU A 59 -1.69 26.55 -23.10
C GLU A 59 -0.90 25.54 -23.97
N ILE A 60 -0.98 25.72 -25.29
CA ILE A 60 -0.28 24.86 -26.26
C ILE A 60 1.24 25.00 -26.10
N CYS A 61 1.72 26.24 -26.03
CA CYS A 61 3.15 26.52 -25.95
C CYS A 61 3.76 26.06 -24.62
N ILE A 62 3.07 26.30 -23.48
CA ILE A 62 3.48 25.76 -22.17
C ILE A 62 3.61 24.25 -22.25
N THR A 63 2.66 23.56 -22.88
CA THR A 63 2.75 22.12 -22.88
C THR A 63 3.84 21.58 -23.80
N ARG A 64 4.10 22.25 -24.93
CA ARG A 64 5.24 21.88 -25.78
C ARG A 64 6.56 22.09 -25.02
N VAL A 65 6.71 23.23 -24.35
CA VAL A 65 7.91 23.56 -23.57
C VAL A 65 8.13 22.55 -22.45
N THR A 66 7.12 22.32 -21.60
CA THR A 66 7.24 21.38 -20.47
C THR A 66 7.50 19.93 -20.93
N THR A 67 6.98 19.54 -22.10
CA THR A 67 7.31 18.27 -22.73
C THR A 67 8.76 18.22 -23.17
N ALA A 68 9.24 19.21 -23.93
CA ALA A 68 10.61 19.25 -24.40
C ALA A 68 11.62 19.27 -23.24
N ILE A 69 11.34 20.01 -22.16
CA ILE A 69 12.17 20.02 -20.94
C ILE A 69 12.27 18.63 -20.32
N ARG A 70 11.15 17.88 -20.28
CA ARG A 70 11.10 16.53 -19.72
C ARG A 70 11.86 15.53 -20.59
N GLU A 71 11.58 15.49 -21.88
CA GLU A 71 12.20 14.51 -22.79
C GLU A 71 13.71 14.74 -22.96
N THR A 72 14.16 16.01 -22.89
CA THR A 72 15.59 16.36 -22.94
C THR A 72 16.26 16.40 -21.57
N SER A 73 15.51 16.18 -20.47
CA SER A 73 16.02 16.26 -19.09
C SER A 73 16.75 17.56 -18.75
N THR A 74 16.29 18.70 -19.28
CA THR A 74 16.97 20.01 -19.20
C THR A 74 16.36 20.98 -18.18
N ILE A 75 15.67 20.46 -17.16
CA ILE A 75 14.97 21.28 -16.16
C ILE A 75 15.90 22.29 -15.47
N GLU A 76 17.14 21.92 -15.15
CA GLU A 76 18.10 22.79 -14.46
C GLU A 76 18.48 24.02 -15.30
N ARG A 77 18.45 23.90 -16.63
CA ARG A 77 18.74 24.99 -17.56
C ARG A 77 17.57 25.97 -17.70
N HIS A 78 16.35 25.45 -17.73
CA HIS A 78 15.14 26.24 -18.00
C HIS A 78 14.34 26.59 -16.73
N GLY A 79 14.74 26.04 -15.59
CA GLY A 79 14.12 26.23 -14.28
C GLY A 79 13.92 27.69 -13.88
N PRO A 80 14.90 28.59 -14.02
CA PRO A 80 14.71 30.00 -13.69
C PRO A 80 13.58 30.67 -14.49
N ALA A 81 13.48 30.40 -15.79
CA ALA A 81 12.43 30.94 -16.65
C ALA A 81 11.05 30.33 -16.31
N LEU A 82 11.00 29.02 -16.02
CA LEU A 82 9.77 28.35 -15.57
C LEU A 82 9.27 28.94 -14.25
N VAL A 83 10.15 29.09 -13.27
CA VAL A 83 9.80 29.65 -11.95
C VAL A 83 9.39 31.12 -12.08
N SER A 84 10.01 31.90 -12.96
CA SER A 84 9.61 33.29 -13.26
C SER A 84 8.18 33.37 -13.80
N LEU A 85 7.85 32.57 -14.82
CA LEU A 85 6.49 32.50 -15.37
C LEU A 85 5.49 31.98 -14.32
N TRP A 86 5.92 31.06 -13.48
CA TRP A 86 5.09 30.55 -12.42
C TRP A 86 4.79 31.60 -11.36
N GLU A 87 5.80 32.32 -10.90
CA GLU A 87 5.66 33.41 -9.93
C GLU A 87 4.82 34.57 -10.49
N SER A 88 4.88 34.85 -11.80
CA SER A 88 4.05 35.90 -12.41
C SER A 88 2.56 35.61 -12.28
N CYS A 89 2.14 34.34 -12.20
CA CYS A 89 0.74 33.97 -11.98
C CYS A 89 0.19 34.48 -10.63
N LEU A 90 1.05 34.67 -9.62
CA LEU A 90 0.65 35.21 -8.30
C LEU A 90 0.20 36.68 -8.36
N LYS A 91 0.47 37.39 -9.46
CA LYS A 91 0.02 38.77 -9.68
C LYS A 91 -1.44 38.85 -10.12
N HIS A 92 -2.08 37.71 -10.39
CA HIS A 92 -3.43 37.62 -10.92
C HIS A 92 -4.37 36.90 -9.95
N ASN A 93 -5.68 37.08 -10.13
CA ASN A 93 -6.66 36.38 -9.31
C ASN A 93 -6.71 34.90 -9.68
N LEU A 94 -6.31 34.04 -8.74
CA LEU A 94 -6.29 32.58 -8.93
C LEU A 94 -7.56 31.89 -8.43
N LYS A 95 -8.49 32.63 -7.80
CA LYS A 95 -9.74 32.07 -7.28
C LYS A 95 -10.67 31.66 -8.42
N PRO A 96 -11.23 30.43 -8.40
CA PRO A 96 -12.26 30.02 -9.36
C PRO A 96 -13.50 30.92 -9.27
N LEU A 97 -14.05 31.30 -10.42
CA LEU A 97 -15.31 32.05 -10.51
C LEU A 97 -16.53 31.13 -10.30
N SER A 98 -16.40 29.86 -10.69
CA SER A 98 -17.41 28.82 -10.51
C SER A 98 -16.75 27.50 -10.09
N ARG A 99 -17.56 26.51 -9.67
CA ARG A 99 -17.10 25.25 -9.07
C ARG A 99 -16.21 24.39 -9.99
N ASP A 100 -16.18 24.65 -11.30
CA ASP A 100 -15.44 23.86 -12.30
C ASP A 100 -14.63 24.70 -13.31
N GLU A 101 -14.43 25.99 -13.05
CA GLU A 101 -13.72 26.88 -13.98
C GLU A 101 -12.58 27.65 -13.29
N ASP A 102 -11.37 27.11 -13.44
CA ASP A 102 -10.14 27.79 -13.04
C ASP A 102 -9.85 28.98 -13.95
N PRO A 103 -9.39 30.12 -13.39
CA PRO A 103 -8.93 31.23 -14.21
C PRO A 103 -7.70 30.84 -15.04
N PRO A 104 -7.45 31.50 -16.18
CA PRO A 104 -6.34 31.17 -17.08
C PRO A 104 -4.97 31.06 -16.37
N HIS A 105 -4.67 31.95 -15.43
CA HIS A 105 -3.43 31.91 -14.65
C HIS A 105 -3.34 30.72 -13.67
N ALA A 106 -4.46 30.22 -13.15
CA ALA A 106 -4.45 29.01 -12.33
C ALA A 106 -4.15 27.76 -13.18
N LYS A 107 -4.60 27.72 -14.43
CA LYS A 107 -4.26 26.65 -15.39
C LYS A 107 -2.76 26.66 -15.71
N ILE A 108 -2.20 27.83 -16.05
CA ILE A 108 -0.75 28.03 -16.25
C ILE A 108 0.03 27.55 -15.01
N ALA A 109 -0.37 28.00 -13.82
CA ALA A 109 0.29 27.65 -12.58
C ALA A 109 0.25 26.14 -12.31
N SER A 110 -0.86 25.47 -12.62
CA SER A 110 -1.02 24.02 -12.46
C SER A 110 -0.07 23.22 -13.35
N ASP A 111 0.03 23.59 -14.63
CA ASP A 111 0.88 22.90 -15.60
C ASP A 111 2.37 23.06 -15.27
N ILE A 112 2.79 24.29 -14.90
CA ILE A 112 4.18 24.56 -14.52
C ILE A 112 4.54 23.89 -13.19
N MET A 113 3.65 23.95 -12.19
CA MET A 113 3.85 23.30 -10.90
C MET A 113 4.14 21.80 -11.08
N SER A 114 3.34 21.10 -11.89
CA SER A 114 3.54 19.68 -12.16
C SER A 114 4.90 19.38 -12.80
N CYS A 115 5.34 20.23 -13.75
CA CYS A 115 6.65 20.08 -14.41
C CYS A 115 7.81 20.28 -13.42
N ILE A 116 7.75 21.30 -12.58
CA ILE A 116 8.79 21.61 -11.59
C ILE A 116 8.92 20.48 -10.56
N PHE A 117 7.80 20.08 -9.95
CA PHE A 117 7.84 19.13 -8.83
C PHE A 117 7.95 17.65 -9.23
N GLN A 118 7.86 17.32 -10.52
CA GLN A 118 8.37 16.04 -11.02
C GLN A 118 9.89 15.89 -10.84
N ASN A 119 10.59 17.01 -10.62
CA ASN A 119 12.04 17.08 -10.42
C ASN A 119 12.40 17.47 -8.97
N TYR A 120 11.61 17.04 -7.99
CA TYR A 120 11.79 17.41 -6.57
C TYR A 120 13.14 16.98 -5.98
N SER A 121 13.80 15.97 -6.58
CA SER A 121 15.13 15.50 -6.18
C SER A 121 16.28 16.38 -6.66
N LYS A 122 16.00 17.47 -7.40
CA LYS A 122 17.00 18.44 -7.88
C LYS A 122 17.08 19.65 -6.95
N PRO A 123 18.12 19.79 -6.10
CA PRO A 123 18.19 20.87 -5.10
C PRO A 123 18.29 22.27 -5.74
N SER A 124 18.94 22.38 -6.89
CA SER A 124 19.04 23.62 -7.69
C SER A 124 17.67 24.18 -8.05
N ILE A 125 16.74 23.32 -8.47
CA ILE A 125 15.37 23.68 -8.81
C ILE A 125 14.52 23.93 -7.57
N MET A 126 14.63 23.07 -6.55
CA MET A 126 13.84 23.25 -5.31
C MET A 126 14.19 24.54 -4.57
N LYS A 127 15.45 24.99 -4.62
CA LYS A 127 15.86 26.31 -4.09
C LYS A 127 15.10 27.48 -4.72
N LEU A 128 14.78 27.38 -6.01
CA LEU A 128 14.00 28.39 -6.73
C LEU A 128 12.49 28.21 -6.51
N ALA A 129 12.02 26.96 -6.52
CA ALA A 129 10.60 26.64 -6.54
C ALA A 129 9.91 26.75 -5.16
N VAL A 130 10.55 26.29 -4.08
CA VAL A 130 9.93 26.22 -2.74
C VAL A 130 9.44 27.60 -2.24
N PRO A 131 10.21 28.71 -2.36
CA PRO A 131 9.74 30.02 -1.95
C PRO A 131 8.47 30.48 -2.68
N VAL A 132 8.36 30.17 -3.98
CA VAL A 132 7.19 30.50 -4.80
C VAL A 132 6.01 29.59 -4.44
N ALA A 133 6.27 28.29 -4.26
CA ALA A 133 5.29 27.27 -3.89
C ALA A 133 4.52 27.62 -2.62
N VAL A 134 5.21 28.13 -1.60
CA VAL A 134 4.58 28.53 -0.33
C VAL A 134 3.62 29.71 -0.52
N LYS A 135 3.93 30.66 -1.41
CA LYS A 135 3.04 31.81 -1.70
C LYS A 135 1.71 31.36 -2.34
N PHE A 136 1.72 30.26 -3.10
CA PHE A 136 0.51 29.69 -3.72
C PHE A 136 -0.48 29.09 -2.71
N LEU A 137 -0.01 28.68 -1.52
CA LEU A 137 -0.88 28.08 -0.50
C LEU A 137 -2.00 29.02 -0.04
N GLN A 138 -1.75 30.32 -0.06
CA GLN A 138 -2.62 31.36 0.52
C GLN A 138 -3.49 32.09 -0.53
N GLN A 139 -3.51 31.66 -1.79
CA GLN A 139 -4.17 32.39 -2.90
C GLN A 139 -5.68 32.09 -3.05
N GLY A 140 -6.28 31.33 -2.13
CA GLY A 140 -7.73 31.07 -2.11
C GLY A 140 -8.26 30.07 -3.15
N ASN A 141 -7.40 29.51 -4.01
CA ASN A 141 -7.75 28.37 -4.86
C ASN A 141 -7.50 27.05 -4.11
N ARG A 142 -8.58 26.38 -3.69
CA ARG A 142 -8.51 25.15 -2.87
C ARG A 142 -7.86 23.97 -3.61
N GLU A 143 -8.13 23.81 -4.90
CA GLU A 143 -7.55 22.71 -5.69
C GLU A 143 -6.06 22.91 -5.89
N LEU A 144 -5.65 24.12 -6.29
CA LEU A 144 -4.24 24.47 -6.44
C LEU A 144 -3.48 24.34 -5.11
N SER A 145 -4.07 24.81 -4.00
CA SER A 145 -3.48 24.68 -2.67
C SER A 145 -3.34 23.23 -2.21
N ARG A 146 -4.33 22.35 -2.51
CA ARG A 146 -4.27 20.91 -2.21
C ARG A 146 -3.20 20.19 -3.05
N ASN A 147 -3.12 20.52 -4.33
CA ASN A 147 -2.08 19.98 -5.22
C ASN A 147 -0.69 20.43 -4.74
N MET A 148 -0.57 21.71 -4.38
CA MET A 148 0.65 22.28 -3.81
C MET A 148 1.10 21.53 -2.56
N SER A 149 0.19 21.26 -1.61
CA SER A 149 0.51 20.48 -0.42
C SER A 149 1.06 19.10 -0.72
N SER A 150 0.57 18.47 -1.78
CA SER A 150 1.02 17.14 -2.21
C SER A 150 2.44 17.18 -2.76
N TYR A 151 2.77 18.21 -3.53
CA TYR A 151 4.13 18.41 -4.04
C TYR A 151 5.12 18.85 -2.97
N LEU A 152 4.73 19.73 -2.06
CA LEU A 152 5.56 20.11 -0.92
C LEU A 152 5.88 18.91 -0.02
N SER A 153 4.99 17.93 0.04
CA SER A 153 5.24 16.68 0.76
C SER A 153 6.28 15.79 0.10
N LEU A 154 6.39 15.82 -1.23
CA LEU A 154 7.50 15.18 -1.96
C LEU A 154 8.80 15.94 -1.72
N ALA A 155 8.76 17.28 -1.80
CA ALA A 155 9.93 18.12 -1.55
C ALA A 155 10.47 17.97 -0.12
N ALA A 156 9.60 17.72 0.87
CA ALA A 156 9.98 17.51 2.26
C ALA A 156 10.84 16.27 2.50
N ILE A 157 10.88 15.31 1.57
CA ILE A 157 11.68 14.09 1.70
C ILE A 157 13.18 14.41 1.64
N GLU A 158 13.59 15.24 0.68
CA GLU A 158 15.00 15.54 0.41
C GLU A 158 15.39 17.00 0.70
N ASN A 159 14.41 17.90 0.83
CA ASN A 159 14.63 19.34 0.93
C ASN A 159 13.94 19.97 2.15
N ALA A 160 13.81 19.22 3.25
CA ALA A 160 13.18 19.68 4.49
C ALA A 160 13.78 21.01 5.00
N GLY A 161 15.11 21.20 4.88
CA GLY A 161 15.78 22.43 5.28
C GLY A 161 15.35 23.69 4.50
N LEU A 162 14.90 23.54 3.23
CA LEU A 162 14.33 24.67 2.49
C LEU A 162 12.95 25.04 3.01
N LEU A 163 12.12 24.04 3.35
CA LEU A 163 10.78 24.24 3.92
C LEU A 163 10.83 24.84 5.32
N ALA A 164 11.87 24.52 6.09
CA ALA A 164 12.08 25.05 7.44
C ALA A 164 12.09 26.59 7.50
N ARG A 165 12.56 27.26 6.43
CA ARG A 165 12.54 28.73 6.31
C ARG A 165 11.13 29.30 6.16
N HIS A 166 10.17 28.45 5.80
CA HIS A 166 8.80 28.82 5.48
C HIS A 166 7.78 28.22 6.46
N THR A 167 8.23 27.64 7.59
CA THR A 167 7.37 26.97 8.59
C THR A 167 6.18 27.81 9.02
N LYS A 168 6.36 29.13 9.22
CA LYS A 168 5.25 30.04 9.59
C LYS A 168 4.09 29.96 8.59
N HIS A 169 4.39 30.14 7.30
CA HIS A 169 3.38 30.12 6.24
C HIS A 169 2.71 28.75 6.09
N ILE A 170 3.47 27.66 6.29
CA ILE A 170 2.95 26.30 6.27
C ILE A 170 1.95 26.08 7.40
N ILE A 171 2.30 26.48 8.63
CA ILE A 171 1.42 26.36 9.80
C ILE A 171 0.18 27.24 9.63
N ASP A 172 0.33 28.47 9.15
CA ASP A 172 -0.81 29.37 8.90
C ASP A 172 -1.77 28.77 7.86
N SER A 173 -1.25 28.09 6.84
CA SER A 173 -2.06 27.34 5.86
C SER A 173 -2.79 26.14 6.47
N ILE A 174 -2.15 25.40 7.39
CA ILE A 174 -2.77 24.29 8.12
C ILE A 174 -3.95 24.81 8.95
N ILE A 175 -3.75 25.90 9.69
CA ILE A 175 -4.79 26.52 10.54
C ILE A 175 -5.94 27.07 9.67
N ALA A 176 -5.65 27.55 8.47
CA ALA A 176 -6.66 27.96 7.50
C ALA A 176 -7.44 26.79 6.86
N GLY A 177 -7.13 25.54 7.23
CA GLY A 177 -7.85 24.33 6.81
C GLY A 177 -7.12 23.44 5.80
N ASN A 178 -5.90 23.79 5.38
CA ASN A 178 -5.10 22.93 4.50
C ASN A 178 -4.31 21.88 5.32
N ARG A 179 -5.05 21.01 6.00
CA ARG A 179 -4.52 20.00 6.95
C ARG A 179 -3.66 18.93 6.29
N SER A 180 -3.76 18.76 4.97
CA SER A 180 -2.86 17.89 4.21
C SER A 180 -1.36 18.26 4.31
N LEU A 181 -1.03 19.47 4.77
CA LEU A 181 0.34 19.90 5.05
C LEU A 181 0.91 19.36 6.37
N ILE A 182 0.07 18.83 7.28
CA ILE A 182 0.55 18.30 8.57
C ILE A 182 1.66 17.25 8.36
N ARG A 183 1.56 16.43 7.32
CA ARG A 183 2.57 15.40 6.97
C ARG A 183 3.98 15.94 6.70
N VAL A 184 4.15 17.24 6.40
CA VAL A 184 5.47 17.83 6.20
C VAL A 184 6.15 18.25 7.49
N LEU A 185 5.36 18.50 8.54
CA LEU A 185 5.86 19.05 9.80
C LEU A 185 6.86 18.12 10.52
N PRO A 186 6.69 16.79 10.58
CA PRO A 186 7.69 15.91 11.21
C PRO A 186 9.09 16.03 10.59
N GLN A 187 9.18 16.22 9.27
CA GLN A 187 10.47 16.40 8.59
C GLN A 187 11.06 17.78 8.85
N ILE A 188 10.22 18.83 8.82
CA ILE A 188 10.64 20.18 9.18
C ILE A 188 11.12 20.23 10.64
N TYR A 189 10.48 19.50 11.54
CA TYR A 189 10.83 19.48 12.97
C TYR A 189 12.23 18.92 13.24
N ARG A 190 12.68 17.96 12.42
CA ARG A 190 14.04 17.41 12.52
C ARG A 190 15.11 18.45 12.18
N GLU A 191 14.80 19.37 11.27
CA GLU A 191 15.70 20.45 10.82
C GLU A 191 15.61 21.71 11.68
N ALA A 192 14.38 22.15 12.00
CA ALA A 192 14.11 23.40 12.72
C ALA A 192 12.92 23.22 13.68
N PRO A 193 13.15 22.81 14.95
CA PRO A 193 12.09 22.57 15.93
C PRO A 193 11.45 23.86 16.46
N ASP A 194 12.23 24.92 16.71
CA ASP A 194 11.76 26.12 17.43
C ASP A 194 10.55 26.82 16.79
N PRO A 195 10.47 26.99 15.45
CA PRO A 195 9.31 27.60 14.82
C PRO A 195 8.02 26.77 15.02
N ILE A 196 8.13 25.44 15.12
CA ILE A 196 7.00 24.55 15.40
C ILE A 196 6.66 24.60 16.89
N ASN A 197 7.65 24.56 17.78
CA ASN A 197 7.46 24.62 19.24
C ASN A 197 6.63 25.85 19.66
N LYS A 198 6.91 27.01 19.07
CA LYS A 198 6.14 28.25 19.30
C LYS A 198 4.66 28.17 18.89
N ARG A 199 4.29 27.18 18.07
CA ARG A 199 2.96 27.00 17.48
C ARG A 199 2.27 25.71 17.91
N VAL A 200 2.85 24.95 18.85
CA VAL A 200 2.23 23.76 19.44
C VAL A 200 0.81 24.01 19.95
N PRO A 201 0.49 25.12 20.65
CA PRO A 201 -0.88 25.39 21.09
C PRO A 201 -1.90 25.43 19.93
N ASP A 202 -1.49 25.99 18.79
CA ASP A 202 -2.35 26.07 17.60
C ASP A 202 -2.53 24.71 16.95
N LEU A 203 -1.44 23.93 16.89
CA LEU A 203 -1.44 22.59 16.30
C LEU A 203 -2.26 21.60 17.14
N VAL A 204 -2.18 21.65 18.47
CA VAL A 204 -3.00 20.80 19.35
C VAL A 204 -4.49 21.09 19.15
N ARG A 205 -4.88 22.36 18.97
CA ARG A 205 -6.28 22.72 18.66
C ARG A 205 -6.79 22.08 17.36
N GLN A 206 -5.93 21.81 16.39
CA GLN A 206 -6.30 21.17 15.12
C GLN A 206 -6.63 19.67 15.27
N LEU A 207 -6.26 18.99 16.36
CA LEU A 207 -6.48 17.54 16.55
C LEU A 207 -7.95 17.11 16.41
N LYS A 208 -8.87 17.95 16.89
CA LYS A 208 -10.31 17.69 16.84
C LYS A 208 -10.89 17.83 15.44
N GLU A 209 -10.27 18.67 14.61
CA GLU A 209 -10.78 18.96 13.27
C GLU A 209 -10.19 18.05 12.18
N CYS A 210 -9.03 17.42 12.44
CA CYS A 210 -8.36 16.52 11.50
C CYS A 210 -9.15 15.24 11.20
N ASP A 211 -9.02 14.70 9.99
CA ASP A 211 -9.43 13.32 9.71
C ASP A 211 -8.49 12.27 10.36
N GLY A 212 -8.75 10.97 10.17
CA GLY A 212 -7.94 9.90 10.76
C GLY A 212 -6.47 9.90 10.32
N SER A 213 -6.19 10.23 9.05
CA SER A 213 -4.82 10.25 8.52
C SER A 213 -4.09 11.52 8.94
N GLU A 214 -4.76 12.67 8.86
CA GLU A 214 -4.26 13.97 9.30
C GLU A 214 -3.91 13.94 10.80
N ARG A 215 -4.80 13.37 11.62
CA ARG A 215 -4.57 13.21 13.05
C ARG A 215 -3.37 12.33 13.36
N GLY A 216 -3.19 11.22 12.65
CA GLY A 216 -2.03 10.35 12.83
C GLY A 216 -0.70 11.07 12.56
N ASN A 217 -0.63 11.86 11.49
CA ASN A 217 0.56 12.67 11.18
C ASN A 217 0.81 13.76 12.24
N LEU A 218 -0.25 14.38 12.76
CA LEU A 218 -0.15 15.39 13.80
C LEU A 218 0.33 14.78 15.12
N LEU A 219 -0.19 13.62 15.51
CA LEU A 219 0.24 12.89 16.70
C LEU A 219 1.69 12.41 16.58
N GLN A 220 2.13 12.01 15.37
CA GLN A 220 3.54 11.72 15.13
C GLN A 220 4.43 12.94 15.38
N LEU A 221 4.02 14.13 14.91
CA LEU A 221 4.73 15.37 15.22
C LEU A 221 4.75 15.63 16.73
N LEU A 222 3.62 15.50 17.41
CA LEU A 222 3.52 15.74 18.85
C LEU A 222 4.34 14.73 19.66
N SER A 223 4.52 13.48 19.21
CA SER A 223 5.49 12.54 19.80
C SER A 223 6.93 13.05 19.66
N LEU A 224 7.31 13.60 18.50
CA LEU A 224 8.64 14.20 18.33
C LEU A 224 8.85 15.41 19.24
N VAL A 225 7.81 16.23 19.44
CA VAL A 225 7.83 17.34 20.40
C VAL A 225 7.95 16.81 21.82
N ALA A 226 7.13 15.83 22.21
CA ALA A 226 7.16 15.22 23.54
C ALA A 226 8.53 14.61 23.88
N LYS A 227 9.20 13.98 22.91
CA LYS A 227 10.55 13.41 23.09
C LYS A 227 11.63 14.48 23.28
N LYS A 228 11.54 15.60 22.57
CA LYS A 228 12.60 16.62 22.53
C LYS A 228 12.39 17.73 23.56
N GLU A 229 11.15 18.17 23.75
CA GLU A 229 10.73 19.19 24.72
C GLU A 229 9.46 18.77 25.48
N PRO A 230 9.54 17.78 26.38
CA PRO A 230 8.37 17.24 27.08
C PRO A 230 7.56 18.30 27.84
N LYS A 231 8.22 19.33 28.39
CA LYS A 231 7.58 20.42 29.16
C LYS A 231 6.52 21.17 28.34
N LEU A 232 6.71 21.32 27.03
CA LEU A 232 5.73 21.98 26.15
C LEU A 232 4.43 21.17 26.00
N MET A 233 4.51 19.86 26.15
CA MET A 233 3.37 18.96 25.98
C MET A 233 2.56 18.76 27.26
N MET A 234 3.15 19.01 28.44
CA MET A 234 2.51 18.77 29.75
C MET A 234 1.13 19.44 29.92
N PRO A 235 0.89 20.68 29.45
CA PRO A 235 -0.44 21.30 29.55
C PRO A 235 -1.55 20.56 28.78
N TYR A 236 -1.19 19.69 27.83
CA TYR A 236 -2.12 19.03 26.90
C TYR A 236 -2.38 17.56 27.23
N VAL A 237 -1.88 17.06 28.37
CA VAL A 237 -2.08 15.69 28.84
C VAL A 237 -3.56 15.29 28.81
N ASN A 238 -4.43 16.09 29.45
CA ASN A 238 -5.88 15.83 29.47
C ASN A 238 -6.50 15.85 28.07
N THR A 239 -6.10 16.81 27.23
CA THR A 239 -6.58 16.90 25.84
C THR A 239 -6.24 15.66 25.01
N LEU A 240 -5.08 15.05 25.25
CA LEU A 240 -4.68 13.81 24.58
C LEU A 240 -5.42 12.60 25.14
N VAL A 241 -5.66 12.56 26.46
CA VAL A 241 -6.43 11.47 27.09
C VAL A 241 -7.87 11.39 26.58
N ASP A 242 -8.49 12.52 26.21
CA ASP A 242 -9.82 12.56 25.59
C ASP A 242 -9.92 11.70 24.30
N PHE A 243 -8.80 11.32 23.68
CA PHE A 243 -8.74 10.48 22.48
C PHE A 243 -8.53 8.99 22.75
N LEU A 244 -8.40 8.55 24.00
CA LEU A 244 -8.28 7.13 24.38
C LEU A 244 -9.56 6.27 24.30
N PRO A 245 -10.80 6.82 24.29
CA PRO A 245 -12.00 5.98 24.20
C PRO A 245 -12.17 5.17 22.90
N SER A 246 -11.45 5.51 21.82
CA SER A 246 -11.60 4.86 20.51
C SER A 246 -10.34 4.09 20.11
N PRO A 247 -10.39 2.77 19.79
CA PRO A 247 -9.20 1.98 19.52
C PRO A 247 -8.24 2.53 18.44
N PRO A 248 -8.73 3.04 17.29
CA PRO A 248 -7.86 3.64 16.27
C PRO A 248 -7.09 4.86 16.78
N THR A 249 -7.69 5.71 17.62
CA THR A 249 -7.01 6.88 18.17
C THR A 249 -6.11 6.51 19.35
N THR A 250 -6.48 5.52 20.16
CA THR A 250 -5.64 4.98 21.24
C THR A 250 -4.26 4.56 20.72
N THR A 251 -4.22 3.78 19.63
CA THR A 251 -2.95 3.29 19.07
C THR A 251 -2.02 4.42 18.60
N GLN A 252 -2.58 5.58 18.24
CA GLN A 252 -1.82 6.74 17.77
C GLN A 252 -1.39 7.68 18.92
N VAL A 253 -2.24 7.83 19.94
CA VAL A 253 -2.01 8.78 21.05
C VAL A 253 -1.17 8.18 22.16
N LEU A 254 -1.34 6.89 22.45
CA LEU A 254 -0.66 6.22 23.55
C LEU A 254 0.87 6.34 23.48
N PRO A 255 1.55 6.22 22.32
CA PRO A 255 2.99 6.46 22.23
C PRO A 255 3.39 7.87 22.69
N VAL A 256 2.59 8.89 22.37
CA VAL A 256 2.82 10.28 22.80
C VAL A 256 2.71 10.38 24.32
N LEU A 257 1.67 9.78 24.91
CA LEU A 257 1.48 9.75 26.36
C LEU A 257 2.62 9.01 27.09
N VAL A 258 3.11 7.91 26.52
CA VAL A 258 4.26 7.16 27.04
C VAL A 258 5.53 8.03 27.03
N ASP A 259 5.80 8.72 25.93
CA ASP A 259 6.96 9.63 25.83
C ASP A 259 6.88 10.75 26.88
N MET A 260 5.69 11.32 27.06
CA MET A 260 5.43 12.36 28.06
C MET A 260 5.59 11.84 29.49
N ALA A 261 4.96 10.71 29.83
CA ALA A 261 5.04 10.12 31.17
C ALA A 261 6.47 9.69 31.54
N THR A 262 7.24 9.19 30.56
CA THR A 262 8.65 8.85 30.74
C THR A 262 9.48 10.08 31.14
N ALA A 263 9.14 11.26 30.62
CA ALA A 263 9.82 12.50 30.94
C ALA A 263 9.34 13.15 32.24
N ASN A 264 8.02 13.12 32.51
CA ASN A 264 7.43 13.59 33.76
C ASN A 264 6.09 12.88 34.00
N ALA A 265 6.06 11.98 34.97
CA ALA A 265 4.88 11.19 35.29
C ALA A 265 3.90 11.88 36.26
N THR A 266 4.29 12.97 36.94
CA THR A 266 3.45 13.61 37.96
C THR A 266 2.05 14.02 37.46
N PRO A 267 1.87 14.58 36.25
CA PRO A 267 0.53 14.91 35.73
C PRO A 267 -0.34 13.68 35.43
N PHE A 268 0.25 12.48 35.36
CA PHE A 268 -0.45 11.24 35.03
C PHE A 268 -1.02 10.52 36.25
N VAL A 269 -0.57 10.85 37.47
CA VAL A 269 -1.05 10.27 38.73
C VAL A 269 -2.57 10.37 38.84
N GLY A 270 -3.13 11.56 38.65
CA GLY A 270 -4.57 11.80 38.72
C GLY A 270 -5.40 11.14 37.62
N MET A 271 -4.75 10.54 36.61
CA MET A 271 -5.40 9.87 35.48
C MET A 271 -5.19 8.35 35.48
N LEU A 272 -4.48 7.81 36.47
CA LEU A 272 -4.09 6.40 36.55
C LEU A 272 -5.29 5.47 36.35
N GLY A 273 -6.39 5.70 37.07
CA GLY A 273 -7.60 4.87 36.94
C GLY A 273 -8.23 4.89 35.55
N SER A 274 -8.18 6.04 34.85
CA SER A 274 -8.68 6.13 33.48
C SER A 274 -7.81 5.34 32.50
N LEU A 275 -6.49 5.36 32.68
CA LEU A 275 -5.54 4.61 31.85
C LEU A 275 -5.68 3.11 32.08
N GLN A 276 -5.84 2.68 33.33
CA GLN A 276 -6.05 1.27 33.70
C GLN A 276 -7.35 0.73 33.08
N LYS A 277 -8.46 1.48 33.22
CA LYS A 277 -9.74 1.14 32.58
C LYS A 277 -9.63 1.07 31.05
N THR A 278 -8.81 1.93 30.44
CA THR A 278 -8.55 1.86 28.99
C THR A 278 -7.88 0.54 28.61
N ALA A 279 -6.89 0.08 29.38
CA ALA A 279 -6.22 -1.22 29.15
C ALA A 279 -7.16 -2.42 29.30
N GLU A 280 -8.07 -2.38 30.28
CA GLU A 280 -9.07 -3.43 30.49
C GLU A 280 -10.05 -3.54 29.31
N GLN A 281 -10.45 -2.40 28.75
CA GLN A 281 -11.37 -2.34 27.60
C GLN A 281 -10.68 -2.62 26.26
N GLN A 282 -9.38 -2.36 26.16
CA GLN A 282 -8.61 -2.37 24.92
C GLN A 282 -7.28 -3.14 25.12
N PRO A 283 -7.27 -4.49 25.03
CA PRO A 283 -6.07 -5.28 25.37
C PRO A 283 -4.81 -4.93 24.58
N MET A 284 -4.94 -4.42 23.35
CA MET A 284 -3.81 -4.00 22.51
C MET A 284 -3.02 -2.81 23.08
N CYS A 285 -3.58 -2.05 24.03
CA CYS A 285 -2.93 -0.90 24.64
C CYS A 285 -2.20 -1.22 25.96
N LEU A 286 -2.35 -2.45 26.47
CA LEU A 286 -1.81 -2.86 27.77
C LEU A 286 -0.31 -2.58 27.92
N SER A 287 0.49 -2.85 26.89
CA SER A 287 1.94 -2.61 26.92
C SER A 287 2.28 -1.12 27.08
N GLY A 288 1.56 -0.22 26.41
CA GLY A 288 1.79 1.22 26.53
C GLY A 288 1.29 1.77 27.87
N VAL A 289 0.12 1.31 28.34
CA VAL A 289 -0.40 1.69 29.66
C VAL A 289 0.55 1.21 30.76
N ALA A 290 1.07 -0.01 30.68
CA ALA A 290 2.05 -0.54 31.65
C ALA A 290 3.30 0.35 31.77
N ARG A 291 3.78 0.92 30.66
CA ARG A 291 4.92 1.86 30.68
C ARG A 291 4.60 3.17 31.37
N ILE A 292 3.37 3.68 31.21
CA ILE A 292 2.91 4.89 31.92
C ILE A 292 2.76 4.59 33.41
N VAL A 293 2.13 3.46 33.77
CA VAL A 293 1.99 2.99 35.16
C VAL A 293 3.35 2.81 35.81
N GLY A 294 4.31 2.17 35.14
CA GLY A 294 5.68 2.04 35.61
C GLY A 294 6.37 3.39 35.79
N ALA A 295 6.08 4.39 34.94
CA ALA A 295 6.60 5.75 35.10
C ALA A 295 5.99 6.47 36.31
N ILE A 296 4.69 6.29 36.56
CA ILE A 296 4.00 6.82 37.74
C ILE A 296 4.56 6.17 39.01
N GLY A 297 4.69 4.85 39.06
CA GLY A 297 5.26 4.16 40.24
C GLY A 297 6.71 4.53 40.55
N ARG A 298 7.39 5.29 39.68
CA ARG A 298 8.73 5.84 39.93
C ARG A 298 8.72 7.21 40.61
N THR A 299 7.56 7.83 40.85
CA THR A 299 7.45 9.17 41.48
C THR A 299 7.68 9.13 42.98
N ASP A 300 7.04 8.21 43.69
CA ASP A 300 7.14 8.03 45.14
C ASP A 300 6.79 6.59 45.57
N GLU A 301 7.00 6.29 46.85
CA GLU A 301 6.86 4.93 47.39
C GLU A 301 5.39 4.45 47.48
N ALA A 302 4.43 5.37 47.64
CA ALA A 302 3.01 5.03 47.69
C ALA A 302 2.52 4.62 46.29
N GLU A 303 2.83 5.45 45.28
CA GLU A 303 2.51 5.15 43.88
C GLU A 303 3.24 3.88 43.40
N ALA A 304 4.48 3.65 43.85
CA ALA A 304 5.22 2.44 43.51
C ALA A 304 4.47 1.16 43.92
N LYS A 305 3.88 1.16 45.12
CA LYS A 305 3.14 0.02 45.66
C LYS A 305 1.88 -0.26 44.84
N ASP A 306 1.07 0.77 44.60
CA ASP A 306 -0.20 0.62 43.88
C ASP A 306 0.02 0.24 42.40
N CYS A 307 1.02 0.86 41.76
CA CYS A 307 1.42 0.53 40.39
C CYS A 307 1.95 -0.91 40.29
N LEU A 308 2.74 -1.37 41.27
CA LEU A 308 3.26 -2.74 41.30
C LEU A 308 2.13 -3.77 41.41
N ILE A 309 1.15 -3.54 42.28
CA ILE A 309 -0.02 -4.41 42.42
C ILE A 309 -0.76 -4.54 41.08
N TYR A 310 -1.06 -3.42 40.43
CA TYR A 310 -1.74 -3.43 39.14
C TYR A 310 -0.93 -4.18 38.06
N LEU A 311 0.37 -3.91 37.93
CA LEU A 311 1.21 -4.55 36.92
C LEU A 311 1.28 -6.08 37.11
N VAL A 312 1.34 -6.55 38.36
CA VAL A 312 1.33 -7.99 38.68
C VAL A 312 -0.02 -8.63 38.34
N GLN A 313 -1.13 -7.96 38.64
CA GLN A 313 -2.47 -8.43 38.28
C GLN A 313 -2.66 -8.57 36.76
N GLN A 314 -2.07 -7.67 35.97
CA GLN A 314 -2.19 -7.72 34.51
C GLN A 314 -1.30 -8.78 33.83
N LEU A 315 -0.39 -9.45 34.56
CA LEU A 315 0.42 -10.52 33.98
C LEU A 315 -0.44 -11.66 33.42
N SER A 316 -1.60 -11.96 34.01
CA SER A 316 -2.52 -13.00 33.52
C SER A 316 -3.21 -12.63 32.21
N ASN A 317 -3.32 -11.33 31.93
CA ASN A 317 -4.00 -10.79 30.75
C ASN A 317 -3.02 -10.43 29.63
N ALA A 318 -1.71 -10.59 29.86
CA ALA A 318 -0.67 -10.21 28.94
C ALA A 318 -0.54 -11.21 27.78
N ASP A 319 -0.55 -10.68 26.56
CA ASP A 319 -0.17 -11.42 25.36
C ASP A 319 1.37 -11.61 25.27
N HIS A 320 1.83 -12.32 24.25
CA HIS A 320 3.26 -12.57 24.06
C HIS A 320 4.08 -11.27 23.89
N SER A 321 3.48 -10.19 23.39
CA SER A 321 4.17 -8.93 23.14
C SER A 321 4.26 -8.04 24.39
N SER A 322 3.24 -8.05 25.24
CA SER A 322 3.14 -7.22 26.45
C SER A 322 3.81 -7.86 27.66
N LEU A 323 3.82 -9.19 27.77
CA LEU A 323 4.39 -9.89 28.95
C LEU A 323 5.82 -9.44 29.31
N PRO A 324 6.78 -9.35 28.37
CA PRO A 324 8.12 -8.85 28.69
C PRO A 324 8.15 -7.39 29.14
N VAL A 325 7.23 -6.56 28.62
CA VAL A 325 7.12 -5.14 28.98
C VAL A 325 6.63 -4.99 30.42
N LEU A 326 5.57 -5.72 30.81
CA LEU A 326 5.05 -5.70 32.17
C LEU A 326 6.11 -6.18 33.17
N LEU A 327 6.77 -7.30 32.90
CA LEU A 327 7.86 -7.82 33.74
C LEU A 327 9.03 -6.83 33.86
N GLY A 328 9.36 -6.13 32.76
CA GLY A 328 10.40 -5.09 32.75
C GLY A 328 10.05 -3.90 33.64
N GLU A 329 8.80 -3.42 33.60
CA GLU A 329 8.35 -2.32 34.48
C GLU A 329 8.27 -2.78 35.95
N ILE A 330 7.78 -3.99 36.24
CA ILE A 330 7.80 -4.60 37.57
C ILE A 330 9.23 -4.62 38.12
N LYS A 331 10.19 -5.10 37.32
CA LYS A 331 11.61 -5.12 37.70
C LYS A 331 12.11 -3.72 38.01
N THR A 332 11.79 -2.75 37.17
CA THR A 332 12.25 -1.36 37.36
C THR A 332 11.73 -0.75 38.67
N LEU A 333 10.48 -1.04 39.05
CA LEU A 333 9.92 -0.60 40.33
C LEU A 333 10.55 -1.30 41.53
N VAL A 334 10.76 -2.60 41.41
CA VAL A 334 11.38 -3.45 42.45
C VAL A 334 12.86 -3.13 42.67
N ASP A 335 13.59 -2.75 41.62
CA ASP A 335 14.97 -2.26 41.72
C ASP A 335 15.09 -1.02 42.62
N ARG A 336 14.06 -0.15 42.60
CA ARG A 336 13.99 1.04 43.46
C ARG A 336 13.43 0.74 44.84
N ASN A 337 12.50 -0.21 44.95
CA ASN A 337 11.82 -0.57 46.19
C ASN A 337 11.92 -2.08 46.47
N PRO A 338 13.10 -2.62 46.84
CA PRO A 338 13.31 -4.07 46.98
C PRO A 338 12.43 -4.75 48.03
N ASN A 339 11.89 -3.97 48.97
CA ASN A 339 11.05 -4.46 50.06
C ASN A 339 9.68 -4.96 49.57
N GLN A 340 9.17 -4.42 48.46
CA GLN A 340 7.83 -4.69 47.92
C GLN A 340 7.74 -5.98 47.08
N LEU A 341 8.88 -6.57 46.69
CA LEU A 341 8.94 -7.78 45.86
C LEU A 341 8.43 -9.05 46.57
N THR A 342 8.55 -9.10 47.90
CA THR A 342 8.36 -10.35 48.67
C THR A 342 6.93 -10.87 48.56
N ASP A 343 5.96 -9.97 48.44
CA ASP A 343 4.53 -10.30 48.45
C ASP A 343 4.04 -10.81 47.08
N HIS A 344 4.74 -10.44 45.99
CA HIS A 344 4.33 -10.75 44.61
C HIS A 344 5.17 -11.84 43.93
N ILE A 345 6.26 -12.30 44.55
CA ILE A 345 7.19 -13.25 43.93
C ILE A 345 6.54 -14.58 43.51
N LYS A 346 5.51 -15.03 44.24
CA LYS A 346 4.78 -16.27 43.92
C LYS A 346 4.02 -16.15 42.59
N GLU A 347 3.44 -14.99 42.32
CA GLU A 347 2.67 -14.73 41.10
C GLU A 347 3.60 -14.56 39.89
N ILE A 348 4.71 -13.84 40.07
CA ILE A 348 5.75 -13.66 39.04
C ILE A 348 6.37 -15.01 38.63
N ASN A 349 6.57 -15.93 39.59
CA ASN A 349 7.16 -17.24 39.32
C ASN A 349 6.33 -18.16 38.41
N ARG A 350 5.04 -17.86 38.19
CA ARG A 350 4.20 -18.63 37.24
C ARG A 350 4.67 -18.50 35.79
N TYR A 351 5.52 -17.52 35.49
CA TYR A 351 6.02 -17.23 34.14
C TYR A 351 7.45 -17.72 33.88
N ASN A 352 7.99 -18.59 34.74
CA ASN A 352 9.34 -19.14 34.60
C ASN A 352 9.51 -20.01 33.34
N ASP A 353 8.41 -20.61 32.88
CA ASP A 353 8.34 -21.46 31.68
C ASP A 353 7.74 -20.71 30.47
N SER A 354 7.73 -19.38 30.49
CA SER A 354 7.22 -18.58 29.38
C SER A 354 7.94 -18.90 28.06
N SER A 355 7.20 -18.93 26.96
CA SER A 355 7.77 -19.08 25.60
C SER A 355 8.70 -17.92 25.22
N SER A 356 8.55 -16.76 25.85
CA SER A 356 9.44 -15.62 25.65
C SER A 356 10.74 -15.75 26.45
N SER A 357 11.88 -15.82 25.75
CA SER A 357 13.21 -15.84 26.36
C SER A 357 13.49 -14.59 27.21
N ALA A 358 13.04 -13.42 26.74
CA ALA A 358 13.17 -12.16 27.47
C ALA A 358 12.38 -12.18 28.78
N ALA A 359 11.14 -12.70 28.77
CA ALA A 359 10.33 -12.82 29.98
C ALA A 359 11.00 -13.73 31.02
N ARG A 360 11.50 -14.90 30.58
CA ARG A 360 12.22 -15.84 31.47
C ARG A 360 13.46 -15.22 32.11
N LEU A 361 14.24 -14.48 31.34
CA LEU A 361 15.43 -13.80 31.86
C LEU A 361 15.06 -12.78 32.95
N ILE A 362 13.99 -12.00 32.74
CA ILE A 362 13.54 -10.99 33.72
C ILE A 362 13.01 -11.67 35.00
N VAL A 363 12.24 -12.76 34.87
CA VAL A 363 11.77 -13.55 36.02
C VAL A 363 12.95 -14.09 36.83
N GLN A 364 13.98 -14.63 36.17
CA GLN A 364 15.18 -15.12 36.86
C GLN A 364 15.92 -14.01 37.62
N GLN A 365 16.02 -12.82 37.04
CA GLN A 365 16.62 -11.66 37.71
C GLN A 365 15.82 -11.23 38.95
N LEU A 366 14.50 -11.20 38.85
CA LEU A 366 13.61 -10.91 39.98
C LEU A 366 13.74 -11.95 41.10
N GLN A 367 13.90 -13.23 40.77
CA GLN A 367 14.14 -14.31 41.76
C GLN A 367 15.45 -14.11 42.51
N GLN A 368 16.54 -13.81 41.81
CA GLN A 368 17.84 -13.55 42.44
C GLN A 368 17.77 -12.37 43.42
N GLN A 369 17.01 -11.33 43.06
CA GLN A 369 16.80 -10.16 43.90
C GLN A 369 15.94 -10.47 45.13
N ALA A 370 14.87 -11.25 44.99
CA ALA A 370 14.07 -11.72 46.12
C ALA A 370 14.90 -12.55 47.11
N ALA A 371 15.80 -13.40 46.61
CA ALA A 371 16.71 -14.19 47.44
C ALA A 371 17.69 -13.31 48.22
N ARG A 372 18.26 -12.27 47.57
CA ARG A 372 19.13 -11.28 48.22
C ARG A 372 18.37 -10.49 49.30
N SER A 373 17.16 -10.00 49.02
CA SER A 373 16.35 -9.25 50.00
C SER A 373 15.97 -10.09 51.21
N LYS A 374 15.71 -11.40 51.05
CA LYS A 374 15.47 -12.34 52.15
C LYS A 374 16.73 -12.61 52.99
N ALA A 375 17.91 -12.65 52.36
CA ALA A 375 19.18 -12.79 53.08
C ALA A 375 19.48 -11.55 53.95
N VAL A 376 19.27 -10.34 53.41
CA VAL A 376 19.49 -9.08 54.15
C VAL A 376 18.53 -8.95 55.34
N LYS A 377 17.24 -9.27 55.19
CA LYS A 377 16.26 -9.25 56.30
C LYS A 377 16.57 -10.26 57.42
N ARG A 378 17.30 -11.34 57.14
CA ARG A 378 17.74 -12.32 58.16
C ARG A 378 18.92 -11.85 59.00
N PHE A 379 19.71 -10.87 58.54
CA PHE A 379 20.86 -10.34 59.27
C PHE A 379 20.52 -9.09 60.12
N SER A 380 19.30 -8.55 60.02
CA SER A 380 18.89 -7.30 60.68
C SER A 380 17.92 -7.48 61.87
N SER A 381 17.77 -8.68 62.42
CA SER A 381 17.06 -8.90 63.70
C SER A 381 18.02 -8.77 64.90
N PRO A 382 17.75 -7.90 65.90
CA PRO A 382 18.63 -7.74 67.05
C PRO A 382 18.35 -8.84 68.09
N THR A 383 19.37 -9.60 68.48
CA THR A 383 19.35 -10.44 69.67
C THR A 383 20.23 -9.83 70.78
N PRO A 384 19.83 -9.98 72.06
CA PRO A 384 20.33 -9.17 73.16
C PRO A 384 21.71 -9.62 73.62
N THR A 385 22.48 -8.63 74.05
CA THR A 385 23.76 -8.74 74.74
C THR A 385 23.69 -9.63 75.98
N ASN A 386 24.55 -10.65 76.03
CA ASN A 386 25.33 -10.98 77.23
C ASN A 386 26.57 -11.78 76.83
N GLY A 387 27.73 -11.28 77.22
CA GLY A 387 29.03 -11.87 76.93
C GLY A 387 29.39 -13.01 77.88
N THR A 388 30.40 -13.79 77.51
CA THR A 388 31.64 -14.03 78.27
C THR A 388 32.64 -14.77 77.38
N ILE A 389 33.90 -14.41 77.55
CA ILE A 389 35.11 -14.75 76.78
C ILE A 389 35.69 -16.09 77.28
N HIS A 390 36.20 -16.96 76.39
CA HIS A 390 37.60 -17.46 76.37
C HIS A 390 37.86 -18.65 75.40
N THR A 391 38.83 -18.41 74.49
CA THR A 391 39.97 -19.22 73.99
C THR A 391 39.82 -20.47 73.09
N ALA A 392 40.33 -20.28 71.85
CA ALA A 392 41.38 -21.02 71.13
C ALA A 392 41.13 -22.41 70.50
N ALA A 393 41.21 -22.49 69.17
CA ALA A 393 42.32 -23.11 68.41
C ALA A 393 42.07 -23.03 66.88
N VAL A 394 43.15 -22.82 66.12
CA VAL A 394 43.22 -22.73 64.64
C VAL A 394 43.90 -24.00 64.12
N PRO A 395 43.64 -24.47 62.88
CA PRO A 395 44.71 -24.34 61.87
C PRO A 395 44.24 -23.91 60.45
N SER A 396 44.88 -22.83 59.99
CA SER A 396 45.53 -22.60 58.68
C SER A 396 44.91 -23.11 57.36
N LEU A 397 44.60 -22.15 56.47
CA LEU A 397 44.64 -22.33 55.02
C LEU A 397 45.51 -21.23 54.38
N SER A 398 46.53 -21.64 53.63
CA SER A 398 47.48 -20.78 52.93
C SER A 398 46.99 -20.35 51.55
N THR A 399 47.38 -19.13 51.19
CA THR A 399 47.07 -18.37 49.97
C THR A 399 48.02 -18.69 48.81
N GLN A 400 47.59 -18.28 47.60
CA GLN A 400 48.32 -17.97 46.35
C GLN A 400 47.92 -18.93 45.22
N GLY A 401 47.61 -18.51 43.99
CA GLY A 401 47.71 -17.23 43.28
C GLY A 401 47.76 -17.64 41.80
N LEU A 402 46.81 -17.18 40.97
CA LEU A 402 46.68 -17.68 39.59
C LEU A 402 46.61 -16.52 38.59
N SER A 403 47.63 -16.39 37.75
CA SER A 403 47.53 -15.88 36.36
C SER A 403 48.84 -16.12 35.61
N THR A 404 48.82 -16.88 34.51
CA THR A 404 48.97 -16.39 33.11
C THR A 404 49.26 -17.53 32.11
N SER A 405 48.88 -17.22 30.86
CA SER A 405 49.31 -17.76 29.56
C SER A 405 48.58 -18.98 28.93
N THR A 406 47.54 -18.65 28.16
CA THR A 406 47.40 -18.85 26.69
C THR A 406 47.99 -20.08 25.99
N GLY A 407 47.10 -20.81 25.32
CA GLY A 407 47.37 -21.66 24.15
C GLY A 407 46.05 -22.02 23.44
N SER A 408 45.87 -21.52 22.21
CA SER A 408 44.69 -21.65 21.35
C SER A 408 44.55 -23.06 20.74
N ILE A 409 43.32 -23.51 20.42
CA ILE A 409 42.95 -24.27 19.19
C ILE A 409 41.42 -24.52 19.13
N LYS A 410 40.89 -24.45 17.90
CA LYS A 410 39.51 -24.62 17.41
C LYS A 410 38.96 -26.06 17.57
N THR A 411 37.63 -26.20 17.61
CA THR A 411 36.95 -27.51 17.42
C THR A 411 35.72 -27.42 16.53
N THR A 412 35.67 -28.35 15.57
CA THR A 412 34.58 -28.65 14.64
C THR A 412 33.82 -29.89 15.11
N ALA A 413 32.56 -30.00 14.69
CA ALA A 413 31.55 -31.02 15.01
C ALA A 413 31.89 -32.48 14.66
N THR A 414 31.23 -33.45 15.33
CA THR A 414 30.75 -34.69 14.69
C THR A 414 29.60 -35.37 15.47
N ARG A 415 28.67 -35.95 14.70
CA ARG A 415 27.53 -36.83 15.07
C ARG A 415 28.00 -38.23 15.49
N THR A 416 27.14 -38.96 16.22
CA THR A 416 27.15 -40.43 16.23
C THR A 416 25.72 -40.97 16.33
N SER A 417 25.50 -42.07 15.60
CA SER A 417 24.26 -42.81 15.42
C SER A 417 24.36 -44.15 16.17
N THR A 418 23.23 -44.72 16.59
CA THR A 418 23.15 -46.04 17.24
C THR A 418 22.20 -46.95 16.46
N THR A 419 22.62 -48.19 16.21
CA THR A 419 21.83 -49.27 15.62
C THR A 419 21.85 -50.47 16.56
N SER A 420 20.71 -51.16 16.72
CA SER A 420 20.62 -52.45 17.41
C SER A 420 20.00 -53.51 16.48
N THR A 421 20.63 -54.67 16.49
CA THR A 421 20.47 -55.84 15.62
C THR A 421 19.40 -56.82 16.15
N GLN A 422 18.76 -57.58 15.25
CA GLN A 422 18.40 -58.98 15.52
C GLN A 422 18.28 -59.81 14.23
N THR A 423 18.67 -61.07 14.38
CA THR A 423 19.09 -62.11 13.42
C THR A 423 17.97 -63.05 12.96
N THR A 424 18.03 -63.56 11.72
CA THR A 424 17.51 -64.90 11.35
C THR A 424 18.32 -65.54 10.21
N THR A 425 18.45 -66.86 10.33
CA THR A 425 19.28 -67.83 9.59
C THR A 425 18.67 -68.35 8.28
N SER A 426 19.54 -68.71 7.34
CA SER A 426 19.29 -69.23 5.99
C SER A 426 18.93 -70.72 5.91
N ASN A 427 18.16 -71.13 4.89
CA ASN A 427 18.35 -72.41 4.20
C ASN A 427 17.96 -72.31 2.70
N PRO A 428 18.69 -72.93 1.75
CA PRO A 428 18.52 -72.75 0.30
C PRO A 428 17.84 -73.97 -0.37
N ASN A 429 17.10 -73.73 -1.46
CA ASN A 429 17.06 -74.54 -2.70
C ASN A 429 15.76 -74.30 -3.49
N LEU A 430 15.86 -73.62 -4.62
CA LEU A 430 15.23 -73.96 -5.92
C LEU A 430 15.41 -72.78 -6.91
N VAL A 431 16.07 -73.05 -8.03
CA VAL A 431 16.16 -72.25 -9.26
C VAL A 431 15.49 -73.13 -10.33
N PRO A 432 14.61 -72.63 -11.23
CA PRO A 432 15.05 -71.79 -12.35
C PRO A 432 14.08 -70.72 -12.92
N SER A 433 14.60 -69.48 -12.98
CA SER A 433 14.65 -68.52 -14.12
C SER A 433 13.35 -68.02 -14.81
N PRO A 434 13.42 -66.99 -15.69
CA PRO A 434 13.07 -65.58 -15.42
C PRO A 434 11.80 -65.15 -16.20
N PRO A 435 11.05 -64.06 -15.85
CA PRO A 435 11.46 -62.72 -16.31
C PRO A 435 10.85 -61.50 -15.56
N LYS A 436 11.27 -60.31 -16.01
CA LYS A 436 10.69 -58.96 -15.84
C LYS A 436 11.37 -58.10 -14.76
N THR A 437 12.25 -57.25 -15.30
CA THR A 437 12.56 -55.89 -14.84
C THR A 437 11.56 -55.36 -13.81
N LEU A 438 12.03 -55.24 -12.56
CA LEU A 438 11.41 -54.39 -11.57
C LEU A 438 11.34 -52.96 -12.13
N PRO A 439 10.18 -52.29 -12.08
CA PRO A 439 10.14 -50.85 -11.97
C PRO A 439 10.71 -50.48 -10.60
N THR A 440 11.64 -49.56 -10.64
CA THR A 440 12.29 -48.86 -9.53
C THR A 440 11.28 -48.22 -8.57
N ASN A 441 11.51 -48.39 -7.27
CA ASN A 441 11.03 -47.59 -6.13
C ASN A 441 9.83 -46.67 -6.41
N ASP A 442 8.64 -47.10 -5.99
CA ASP A 442 7.50 -46.23 -5.74
C ASP A 442 7.90 -45.18 -4.67
N GLU A 443 8.29 -43.97 -5.10
CA GLU A 443 8.13 -42.80 -4.26
C GLU A 443 6.65 -42.68 -3.93
N VAL A 444 6.29 -42.94 -2.67
CA VAL A 444 4.93 -42.70 -2.17
C VAL A 444 4.52 -41.29 -2.57
N ASP A 445 3.43 -41.18 -3.32
CA ASP A 445 2.92 -39.91 -3.79
C ASP A 445 2.20 -39.19 -2.65
N VAL A 446 2.99 -38.49 -1.85
CA VAL A 446 2.51 -37.78 -0.66
C VAL A 446 1.46 -36.73 -1.01
N LEU A 447 1.50 -36.16 -2.23
CA LEU A 447 0.50 -35.22 -2.72
C LEU A 447 -0.84 -35.91 -2.96
N GLN A 448 -0.83 -37.10 -3.57
CA GLN A 448 -2.02 -37.92 -3.77
C GLN A 448 -2.63 -38.35 -2.44
N ASP A 449 -1.80 -38.83 -1.50
CA ASP A 449 -2.25 -39.27 -0.19
C ASP A 449 -2.85 -38.13 0.63
N TRP A 450 -2.20 -36.95 0.62
CA TRP A 450 -2.75 -35.75 1.25
C TRP A 450 -4.09 -35.35 0.62
N SER A 451 -4.17 -35.35 -0.72
CA SER A 451 -5.40 -34.99 -1.45
C SER A 451 -6.52 -35.98 -1.16
N LYS A 452 -6.19 -37.27 -1.03
CA LYS A 452 -7.14 -38.33 -0.66
C LYS A 452 -7.69 -38.11 0.75
N GLY A 453 -6.84 -37.73 1.71
CA GLY A 453 -7.26 -37.41 3.08
C GLY A 453 -8.07 -36.11 3.20
N LYS A 454 -8.03 -35.25 2.19
CA LYS A 454 -8.70 -33.94 2.15
C LYS A 454 -9.78 -33.81 1.08
N MET A 455 -10.15 -34.91 0.42
CA MET A 455 -11.01 -34.87 -0.77
C MET A 455 -12.37 -34.22 -0.51
N GLU A 456 -13.02 -34.54 0.61
CA GLU A 456 -14.32 -33.97 0.95
C GLU A 456 -14.20 -32.47 1.27
N ASP A 457 -13.22 -32.09 2.11
CA ASP A 457 -12.91 -30.69 2.41
C ASP A 457 -12.64 -29.87 1.11
N ILE A 458 -11.93 -30.45 0.14
CA ILE A 458 -11.62 -29.82 -1.15
C ILE A 458 -12.91 -29.62 -1.97
N LYS A 459 -13.79 -30.63 -2.01
CA LYS A 459 -15.07 -30.56 -2.76
C LYS A 459 -16.01 -29.52 -2.15
N ASP A 460 -16.17 -29.56 -0.83
CA ASP A 460 -17.00 -28.59 -0.10
C ASP A 460 -16.51 -27.17 -0.34
N TYR A 461 -15.20 -26.94 -0.17
CA TYR A 461 -14.58 -25.65 -0.43
C TYR A 461 -14.79 -25.19 -1.88
N MET A 462 -14.57 -26.05 -2.88
CA MET A 462 -14.72 -25.69 -4.28
C MET A 462 -16.18 -25.44 -4.70
N SER A 463 -17.15 -26.09 -4.04
CA SER A 463 -18.58 -25.85 -4.29
C SER A 463 -18.98 -24.41 -3.92
N GLU A 464 -18.40 -23.85 -2.86
CA GLU A 464 -18.62 -22.45 -2.49
C GLU A 464 -17.85 -21.48 -3.41
N VAL A 465 -16.61 -21.82 -3.75
CA VAL A 465 -15.73 -20.91 -4.51
C VAL A 465 -16.12 -20.81 -5.97
N ASN A 466 -16.56 -21.90 -6.61
CA ASN A 466 -16.83 -21.92 -8.05
C ASN A 466 -17.88 -20.90 -8.49
N CYS A 467 -18.90 -20.63 -7.68
CA CYS A 467 -19.92 -19.64 -7.99
C CYS A 467 -19.45 -18.19 -7.82
N ARG A 468 -18.34 -17.95 -7.10
CA ARG A 468 -17.78 -16.61 -6.83
C ARG A 468 -16.59 -16.31 -7.73
N VAL A 469 -15.67 -17.24 -7.87
CA VAL A 469 -14.41 -17.05 -8.59
C VAL A 469 -14.33 -18.05 -9.74
N PRO A 470 -14.40 -17.60 -11.01
CA PRO A 470 -14.21 -18.48 -12.15
C PRO A 470 -12.79 -19.05 -12.13
N ILE A 471 -12.66 -20.35 -12.37
CA ILE A 471 -11.36 -21.01 -12.44
C ILE A 471 -10.86 -20.99 -13.89
N PRO A 472 -9.65 -20.45 -14.16
CA PRO A 472 -9.11 -20.40 -15.51
C PRO A 472 -8.84 -21.81 -16.05
N CYS A 473 -9.06 -22.00 -17.35
CA CYS A 473 -8.73 -23.25 -18.05
C CYS A 473 -7.23 -23.35 -18.40
N SER A 474 -6.53 -22.21 -18.41
CA SER A 474 -5.09 -22.15 -18.67
C SER A 474 -4.43 -21.09 -17.78
N CYS A 475 -3.21 -21.39 -17.31
CA CYS A 475 -2.37 -20.47 -16.56
C CYS A 475 -0.93 -20.64 -17.05
N ALA A 476 -0.33 -19.57 -17.55
CA ALA A 476 1.06 -19.56 -17.99
C ALA A 476 1.85 -18.50 -17.22
N ILE A 477 2.98 -18.88 -16.64
CA ILE A 477 3.83 -17.93 -15.92
C ILE A 477 4.72 -17.16 -16.89
N GLU A 478 4.62 -15.83 -16.85
CA GLU A 478 5.42 -14.90 -17.64
C GLU A 478 6.39 -14.13 -16.73
N ASP A 479 7.63 -13.99 -17.20
CA ASP A 479 8.68 -13.27 -16.48
C ASP A 479 8.61 -11.77 -16.75
N THR A 480 8.72 -10.95 -15.69
CA THR A 480 8.81 -9.50 -15.78
C THR A 480 10.01 -8.96 -15.00
N LYS A 481 10.39 -7.70 -15.26
CA LYS A 481 11.45 -7.00 -14.51
C LYS A 481 11.19 -6.94 -12.99
N SER A 482 9.93 -7.05 -12.57
CA SER A 482 9.49 -6.95 -11.16
C SER A 482 9.09 -8.29 -10.51
N GLY A 483 9.27 -9.42 -11.19
CA GLY A 483 8.87 -10.75 -10.72
C GLY A 483 8.05 -11.53 -11.75
N SER A 484 7.32 -12.56 -11.33
CA SER A 484 6.49 -13.40 -12.21
C SER A 484 5.02 -12.97 -12.20
N LEU A 485 4.38 -12.96 -13.38
CA LEU A 485 2.93 -12.77 -13.55
C LEU A 485 2.29 -14.06 -14.08
N ALA A 486 1.03 -14.29 -13.75
CA ALA A 486 0.23 -15.36 -14.35
C ALA A 486 -0.63 -14.81 -15.49
N ARG A 487 -0.47 -15.36 -16.69
CA ARG A 487 -1.39 -15.17 -17.80
C ARG A 487 -2.49 -16.22 -17.71
N LEU A 488 -3.71 -15.77 -17.49
CA LEU A 488 -4.88 -16.60 -17.25
C LEU A 488 -5.77 -16.63 -18.49
N GLY A 489 -6.24 -17.80 -18.88
CA GLY A 489 -7.22 -18.00 -19.94
C GLY A 489 -8.52 -18.59 -19.41
N PHE A 490 -9.65 -18.03 -19.83
CA PHE A 490 -10.99 -18.47 -19.47
C PHE A 490 -11.80 -18.78 -20.74
N MET A 491 -12.61 -19.84 -20.69
CA MET A 491 -13.43 -20.31 -21.80
C MET A 491 -14.88 -20.43 -21.37
N CYS A 492 -15.80 -20.32 -22.33
CA CYS A 492 -17.20 -20.60 -22.10
C CYS A 492 -17.42 -22.11 -21.96
N ALA A 493 -18.13 -22.55 -20.92
CA ALA A 493 -18.43 -23.95 -20.71
C ALA A 493 -19.43 -24.50 -21.75
N LYS A 494 -20.51 -23.76 -22.04
CA LYS A 494 -21.63 -24.22 -22.89
C LYS A 494 -21.33 -24.29 -24.39
N LYS A 495 -20.51 -23.37 -24.90
CA LYS A 495 -20.11 -23.29 -26.32
C LYS A 495 -21.28 -23.42 -27.32
N GLY A 496 -22.35 -22.66 -27.10
CA GLY A 496 -23.49 -22.58 -28.03
C GLY A 496 -23.13 -21.94 -29.39
N GLU A 497 -24.10 -21.93 -30.31
CA GLU A 497 -23.94 -21.48 -31.71
C GLU A 497 -23.34 -20.06 -31.84
N HIS A 498 -23.74 -19.13 -30.97
CA HIS A 498 -23.27 -17.75 -30.96
C HIS A 498 -22.30 -17.44 -29.81
N CYS A 499 -21.58 -18.46 -29.32
CA CYS A 499 -20.65 -18.33 -28.22
C CYS A 499 -19.53 -17.32 -28.53
N LEU A 500 -19.24 -16.42 -27.60
CA LEU A 500 -18.17 -15.42 -27.71
C LEU A 500 -16.76 -16.02 -27.57
N TYR A 501 -16.65 -17.26 -27.08
CA TYR A 501 -15.39 -17.93 -26.74
C TYR A 501 -15.48 -19.42 -27.09
N SER A 502 -15.92 -19.73 -28.33
CA SER A 502 -15.99 -21.11 -28.81
C SER A 502 -14.61 -21.65 -29.14
N ARG A 503 -13.82 -20.86 -29.88
CA ARG A 503 -12.44 -21.13 -30.30
C ARG A 503 -11.42 -20.26 -29.57
N THR A 504 -11.82 -19.08 -29.10
CA THR A 504 -10.95 -18.16 -28.37
C THR A 504 -11.08 -18.27 -26.85
N GLN A 505 -10.19 -17.59 -26.12
CA GLN A 505 -10.21 -17.48 -24.66
C GLN A 505 -10.22 -16.01 -24.24
N PHE A 506 -10.90 -15.71 -23.14
CA PHE A 506 -10.67 -14.44 -22.45
C PHE A 506 -9.33 -14.51 -21.72
N ILE A 507 -8.41 -13.60 -22.05
CA ILE A 507 -7.04 -13.60 -21.52
C ILE A 507 -6.81 -12.38 -20.64
N THR A 508 -6.25 -12.59 -19.44
CA THR A 508 -5.86 -11.52 -18.51
C THR A 508 -4.56 -11.83 -17.75
N MET A 509 -3.95 -10.82 -17.16
CA MET A 509 -2.72 -10.93 -16.37
C MET A 509 -2.99 -10.73 -14.88
N SER A 510 -2.44 -11.62 -14.04
CA SER A 510 -2.54 -11.57 -12.58
C SER A 510 -1.17 -11.47 -11.91
N ARG A 511 -1.12 -10.70 -10.80
CA ARG A 511 0.06 -10.58 -9.92
C ARG A 511 0.13 -11.66 -8.84
N HIS A 512 -0.81 -12.61 -8.82
CA HIS A 512 -0.94 -13.64 -7.77
C HIS A 512 -0.83 -15.06 -8.34
N PRO A 513 0.28 -15.42 -9.01
CA PRO A 513 0.42 -16.71 -9.69
C PRO A 513 0.24 -17.91 -8.75
N LYS A 514 0.75 -17.81 -7.52
CA LYS A 514 0.63 -18.89 -6.52
C LYS A 514 -0.83 -19.19 -6.15
N LEU A 515 -1.61 -18.14 -5.94
CA LEU A 515 -3.00 -18.26 -5.52
C LEU A 515 -3.86 -18.90 -6.61
N TRP A 516 -3.64 -18.49 -7.86
CA TRP A 516 -4.33 -19.08 -9.01
C TRP A 516 -3.95 -20.54 -9.23
N LEU A 517 -2.66 -20.90 -9.15
CA LEU A 517 -2.23 -22.29 -9.29
C LEU A 517 -2.75 -23.18 -8.15
N HIS A 518 -2.83 -22.67 -6.92
CA HIS A 518 -3.43 -23.38 -5.79
C HIS A 518 -4.93 -23.63 -6.03
N LEU A 519 -5.71 -22.60 -6.42
CA LEU A 519 -7.12 -22.79 -6.74
C LEU A 519 -7.34 -23.75 -7.92
N MET A 520 -6.51 -23.67 -8.97
CA MET A 520 -6.58 -24.61 -10.09
C MET A 520 -6.30 -26.05 -9.63
N PHE A 521 -5.34 -26.26 -8.73
CA PHE A 521 -5.08 -27.58 -8.16
C PHE A 521 -6.31 -28.11 -7.41
N LEU A 522 -6.88 -27.30 -6.51
CA LEU A 522 -8.08 -27.68 -5.75
C LEU A 522 -9.26 -27.99 -6.66
N HIS A 523 -9.49 -27.17 -7.70
CA HIS A 523 -10.54 -27.37 -8.70
C HIS A 523 -10.37 -28.67 -9.47
N ILE A 524 -9.14 -28.98 -9.90
CA ILE A 524 -8.84 -30.22 -10.60
C ILE A 524 -9.12 -31.43 -9.71
N GLN A 525 -8.70 -31.39 -8.44
CA GLN A 525 -8.98 -32.47 -7.49
C GLN A 525 -10.48 -32.61 -7.18
N ALA A 526 -11.20 -31.50 -6.99
CA ALA A 526 -12.63 -31.50 -6.65
C ALA A 526 -13.51 -32.15 -7.74
N LYS A 527 -13.13 -32.01 -9.01
CA LYS A 527 -13.86 -32.58 -10.15
C LYS A 527 -13.68 -34.08 -10.31
N GLU A 528 -12.73 -34.68 -9.61
CA GLU A 528 -12.39 -36.08 -9.76
C GLU A 528 -13.07 -36.95 -8.70
N ARG A 529 -13.31 -38.22 -9.08
CA ARG A 529 -13.87 -39.21 -8.15
C ARG A 529 -12.85 -39.65 -7.11
N SER A 530 -11.56 -39.59 -7.45
CA SER A 530 -10.44 -40.02 -6.62
C SER A 530 -9.27 -39.06 -6.77
N ALA A 531 -8.45 -38.95 -5.71
CA ALA A 531 -7.29 -38.07 -5.71
C ALA A 531 -6.34 -38.38 -6.87
N LEU A 532 -6.03 -37.36 -7.66
CA LEU A 532 -5.05 -37.47 -8.73
C LEU A 532 -3.64 -37.50 -8.17
N SER A 533 -2.80 -38.31 -8.80
CA SER A 533 -1.37 -38.37 -8.52
C SER A 533 -0.63 -37.16 -9.08
N LYS A 534 0.56 -36.89 -8.55
CA LYS A 534 1.52 -35.93 -9.11
C LYS A 534 1.81 -36.23 -10.58
N GLN A 535 1.68 -37.49 -11.03
CA GLN A 535 1.92 -37.91 -12.42
C GLN A 535 0.77 -37.59 -13.38
N ASP A 536 -0.41 -37.19 -12.90
CA ASP A 536 -1.49 -36.74 -13.78
C ASP A 536 -1.02 -35.52 -14.60
N GLN A 537 -1.29 -35.54 -15.91
CA GLN A 537 -0.80 -34.52 -16.84
C GLN A 537 -1.22 -33.09 -16.46
N ARG A 538 -2.41 -32.93 -15.87
CA ARG A 538 -2.93 -31.62 -15.45
C ARG A 538 -2.19 -31.12 -14.21
N ILE A 539 -1.90 -32.02 -13.27
CA ILE A 539 -1.12 -31.72 -12.07
C ILE A 539 0.35 -31.42 -12.44
N GLN A 540 0.96 -32.21 -13.34
CA GLN A 540 2.28 -31.94 -13.89
C GLN A 540 2.37 -30.57 -14.58
N SER A 541 1.34 -30.17 -15.32
CA SER A 541 1.26 -28.84 -15.92
C SER A 541 1.30 -27.74 -14.85
N LEU A 542 0.54 -27.89 -13.76
CA LEU A 542 0.56 -26.93 -12.64
C LEU A 542 1.93 -26.89 -11.94
N ILE A 543 2.57 -28.04 -11.72
CA ILE A 543 3.91 -28.14 -11.13
C ILE A 543 4.91 -27.39 -12.03
N THR A 544 4.89 -27.66 -13.34
CA THR A 544 5.76 -27.00 -14.31
C THR A 544 5.59 -25.48 -14.29
N GLN A 545 4.35 -24.99 -14.22
CA GLN A 545 4.08 -23.54 -14.13
C GLN A 545 4.53 -22.97 -12.78
N TRP A 546 4.34 -23.70 -11.68
CA TRP A 546 4.76 -23.29 -10.34
C TRP A 546 6.28 -23.08 -10.25
N GLU A 547 7.06 -23.99 -10.84
CA GLU A 547 8.53 -23.93 -10.85
C GLU A 547 9.08 -22.70 -11.59
N ARG A 548 8.30 -22.12 -12.51
CA ARG A 548 8.68 -20.90 -13.25
C ARG A 548 8.56 -19.63 -12.41
N ILE A 549 8.00 -19.69 -11.19
CA ILE A 549 7.84 -18.52 -10.33
C ILE A 549 9.19 -18.11 -9.72
N LYS A 550 9.77 -17.00 -10.20
CA LYS A 550 11.09 -16.49 -9.78
C LYS A 550 11.08 -15.85 -8.39
N ARG A 551 11.34 -16.62 -7.32
CA ARG A 551 11.79 -16.11 -5.99
C ARG A 551 12.62 -17.17 -5.23
N ARG A 552 13.63 -16.74 -4.46
CA ARG A 552 14.35 -17.62 -3.52
C ARG A 552 13.42 -18.06 -2.37
N GLY A 553 13.47 -19.34 -1.99
CA GLY A 553 12.71 -19.89 -0.85
C GLY A 553 11.23 -20.18 -1.12
N VAL A 554 10.83 -20.35 -2.38
CA VAL A 554 9.47 -20.80 -2.72
C VAL A 554 9.38 -22.31 -2.50
N LEU A 555 8.42 -22.75 -1.68
CA LEU A 555 8.06 -24.16 -1.55
C LEU A 555 7.69 -24.74 -2.92
N THR A 556 7.86 -26.05 -3.12
CA THR A 556 7.24 -26.75 -4.26
C THR A 556 5.72 -26.59 -4.22
N LEU A 557 5.01 -26.84 -5.32
CA LEU A 557 3.54 -26.81 -5.32
C LEU A 557 3.00 -27.73 -4.22
N GLU A 558 3.57 -28.93 -4.12
CA GLU A 558 3.27 -29.92 -3.08
C GLU A 558 3.45 -29.35 -1.68
N GLY A 559 4.64 -28.80 -1.37
CA GLY A 559 4.91 -28.21 -0.07
C GLY A 559 3.99 -27.03 0.25
N HIS A 560 3.61 -26.23 -0.75
CA HIS A 560 2.69 -25.11 -0.56
C HIS A 560 1.28 -25.59 -0.22
N VAL A 561 0.72 -26.49 -1.03
CA VAL A 561 -0.65 -27.01 -0.84
C VAL A 561 -0.78 -27.74 0.50
N MET A 562 0.24 -28.52 0.89
CA MET A 562 0.20 -29.31 2.11
C MET A 562 0.40 -28.49 3.40
N GLN A 563 1.12 -27.36 3.33
CA GLN A 563 1.45 -26.54 4.51
C GLN A 563 0.57 -25.29 4.65
N SER A 564 -0.14 -24.90 3.59
CA SER A 564 -0.99 -23.71 3.58
C SER A 564 -2.45 -24.08 3.84
N GLN A 565 -3.21 -23.13 4.38
CA GLN A 565 -4.66 -23.25 4.40
C GLN A 565 -5.23 -23.03 2.99
N PHE A 566 -6.45 -23.49 2.75
CA PHE A 566 -7.19 -23.13 1.53
C PHE A 566 -7.32 -21.61 1.43
N PRO A 567 -7.36 -21.04 0.20
CA PRO A 567 -7.49 -19.61 0.02
C PRO A 567 -8.68 -19.01 0.79
N SER A 568 -8.42 -17.96 1.55
CA SER A 568 -9.43 -17.35 2.42
C SER A 568 -10.46 -16.56 1.62
N GLU A 569 -11.59 -16.21 2.23
CA GLU A 569 -12.59 -15.33 1.62
C GLU A 569 -11.98 -14.00 1.15
N ARG A 570 -11.03 -13.45 1.91
CA ARG A 570 -10.27 -12.25 1.51
C ARG A 570 -9.42 -12.45 0.25
N ASP A 571 -8.84 -13.65 0.10
CA ASP A 571 -8.10 -14.00 -1.11
C ASP A 571 -9.04 -14.12 -2.32
N GLN A 572 -10.23 -14.69 -2.11
CA GLN A 572 -11.28 -14.80 -3.12
C GLN A 572 -11.80 -13.42 -3.55
N GLU A 573 -12.10 -12.53 -2.60
CA GLU A 573 -12.51 -11.14 -2.87
C GLU A 573 -11.45 -10.38 -3.66
N MET A 574 -10.17 -10.59 -3.36
CA MET A 574 -9.07 -9.98 -4.10
C MET A 574 -9.04 -10.48 -5.57
N LEU A 575 -9.21 -11.79 -5.80
CA LEU A 575 -9.25 -12.36 -7.14
C LEU A 575 -10.49 -11.93 -7.92
N HIS A 576 -11.66 -11.93 -7.27
CA HIS A 576 -12.90 -11.41 -7.83
C HIS A 576 -12.75 -9.94 -8.21
N GLY A 577 -12.17 -9.13 -7.32
CA GLY A 577 -11.85 -7.73 -7.60
C GLY A 577 -11.00 -7.58 -8.85
N GLN A 578 -9.93 -8.38 -9.00
CA GLN A 578 -9.10 -8.35 -10.21
C GLN A 578 -9.86 -8.65 -11.50
N LEU A 579 -10.79 -9.62 -11.45
CA LEU A 579 -11.65 -9.96 -12.58
C LEU A 579 -12.65 -8.85 -12.91
N ASP A 580 -13.18 -8.18 -11.89
CA ASP A 580 -14.03 -7.00 -12.04
C ASP A 580 -13.24 -5.82 -12.67
N GLU A 581 -11.98 -5.61 -12.26
CA GLU A 581 -11.13 -4.57 -12.84
C GLU A 581 -10.90 -4.75 -14.35
N VAL A 582 -10.80 -6.00 -14.81
CA VAL A 582 -10.66 -6.36 -16.23
C VAL A 582 -11.99 -6.65 -16.91
N ARG A 583 -13.11 -6.37 -16.24
CA ARG A 583 -14.47 -6.46 -16.78
C ARG A 583 -14.84 -7.86 -17.29
N PHE A 584 -14.30 -8.89 -16.63
CA PHE A 584 -14.64 -10.29 -16.93
C PHE A 584 -16.16 -10.53 -16.83
N PHE A 585 -16.80 -9.98 -15.79
CA PHE A 585 -18.22 -10.16 -15.51
C PHE A 585 -19.16 -9.37 -16.47
N ASP A 586 -18.64 -8.53 -17.35
CA ASP A 586 -19.43 -7.99 -18.47
C ASP A 586 -19.74 -9.08 -19.52
N LEU A 587 -18.87 -10.10 -19.58
CA LEU A 587 -18.80 -11.09 -20.64
C LEU A 587 -19.17 -12.49 -20.17
N PHE A 588 -19.07 -12.77 -18.87
CA PHE A 588 -19.36 -14.06 -18.29
C PHE A 588 -20.31 -13.93 -17.10
N SER A 589 -21.21 -14.89 -16.98
CA SER A 589 -22.12 -15.06 -15.85
C SER A 589 -22.08 -16.51 -15.37
N TYR A 590 -22.34 -16.70 -14.09
CA TYR A 590 -22.47 -18.03 -13.52
C TYR A 590 -23.87 -18.58 -13.78
N ASP A 591 -23.95 -19.79 -14.33
CA ASP A 591 -25.17 -20.57 -14.40
C ASP A 591 -25.23 -21.48 -13.18
N GLN A 592 -26.18 -21.20 -12.29
CA GLN A 592 -26.38 -21.98 -11.06
C GLN A 592 -26.94 -23.38 -11.34
N SER A 593 -27.62 -23.59 -12.46
CA SER A 593 -28.21 -24.89 -12.83
C SER A 593 -27.16 -25.86 -13.37
N GLU A 594 -26.21 -25.35 -14.14
CA GLU A 594 -25.14 -26.14 -14.76
C GLU A 594 -23.81 -26.06 -13.98
N ASP A 595 -23.78 -25.32 -12.87
CA ASP A 595 -22.59 -25.12 -12.00
C ASP A 595 -21.35 -24.65 -12.78
N ASN A 596 -21.56 -23.75 -13.76
CA ASN A 596 -20.53 -23.37 -14.71
C ASN A 596 -20.60 -21.88 -15.10
N TRP A 597 -19.45 -21.35 -15.52
CA TRP A 597 -19.36 -20.01 -16.09
C TRP A 597 -19.59 -20.03 -17.60
N GLU A 598 -20.51 -19.21 -18.05
CA GLU A 598 -20.92 -19.11 -19.44
C GLU A 598 -20.75 -17.69 -19.95
N CYS A 599 -20.42 -17.56 -21.23
CA CYS A 599 -20.36 -16.24 -21.85
C CYS A 599 -21.76 -15.63 -22.01
N PHE A 600 -21.84 -14.31 -22.12
CA PHE A 600 -23.08 -13.55 -22.20
C PHE A 600 -24.08 -14.09 -23.22
N MET A 601 -23.63 -14.48 -24.42
CA MET A 601 -24.49 -15.03 -25.47
C MET A 601 -25.04 -16.42 -25.14
N CYS A 602 -24.26 -17.26 -24.45
CA CYS A 602 -24.68 -18.59 -24.02
C CYS A 602 -25.69 -18.54 -22.86
N SER A 603 -25.53 -17.55 -21.96
CA SER A 603 -26.48 -17.29 -20.88
C SER A 603 -27.71 -16.50 -21.33
N ASN A 604 -27.69 -15.89 -22.52
CA ASN A 604 -28.80 -15.10 -23.06
C ASN A 604 -29.05 -15.42 -24.56
N PRO A 605 -29.46 -16.64 -24.91
CA PRO A 605 -29.63 -17.06 -26.31
C PRO A 605 -30.62 -16.19 -27.09
N ASP A 606 -31.72 -15.75 -26.47
CA ASP A 606 -32.72 -14.88 -27.12
C ASP A 606 -32.15 -13.50 -27.50
N LYS A 607 -31.23 -12.98 -26.68
CA LYS A 607 -30.52 -11.73 -27.00
C LYS A 607 -29.51 -11.96 -28.11
N ALA A 608 -28.85 -13.13 -28.16
CA ALA A 608 -27.87 -13.43 -29.19
C ALA A 608 -28.46 -13.29 -30.61
N THR A 609 -29.67 -13.78 -30.83
CA THR A 609 -30.36 -13.67 -32.13
C THR A 609 -30.68 -12.23 -32.53
N GLY A 610 -31.06 -11.37 -31.58
CA GLY A 610 -31.34 -9.94 -31.83
C GLY A 610 -30.07 -9.10 -32.05
N LEU A 611 -28.97 -9.46 -31.40
CA LEU A 611 -27.66 -8.80 -31.51
C LEU A 611 -26.96 -9.07 -32.86
N LEU A 612 -27.38 -10.11 -33.57
CA LEU A 612 -26.83 -10.58 -34.84
C LEU A 612 -27.60 -10.11 -36.08
N GLN A 613 -28.71 -9.38 -35.93
CA GLN A 613 -29.43 -8.82 -37.08
C GLN A 613 -28.55 -7.76 -37.78
N GLU A 614 -28.09 -8.08 -38.98
CA GLU A 614 -27.29 -7.16 -39.80
C GLU A 614 -28.02 -5.83 -40.00
N GLY A 615 -27.34 -4.73 -39.65
CA GLY A 615 -27.83 -3.38 -39.86
C GLY A 615 -28.56 -2.74 -38.67
N GLN A 616 -28.89 -3.48 -37.61
CA GLN A 616 -29.44 -2.87 -36.38
C GLN A 616 -28.33 -2.47 -35.39
N PRO A 617 -28.46 -1.32 -34.72
CA PRO A 617 -27.46 -0.85 -33.76
C PRO A 617 -27.59 -1.62 -32.44
N LEU A 618 -26.48 -2.22 -32.00
CA LEU A 618 -26.33 -2.81 -30.67
C LEU A 618 -26.57 -1.79 -29.56
N ILE A 619 -26.00 -0.60 -29.74
CA ILE A 619 -26.26 0.57 -28.92
C ILE A 619 -25.96 1.81 -29.76
N GLU A 620 -26.78 2.85 -29.59
CA GLU A 620 -26.48 4.16 -30.17
C GLU A 620 -26.83 5.29 -29.21
N GLY A 621 -26.16 6.43 -29.41
CA GLY A 621 -26.38 7.59 -28.56
C GLY A 621 -25.24 8.59 -28.61
N GLN A 622 -25.41 9.66 -27.84
CA GLN A 622 -24.42 10.72 -27.75
C GLN A 622 -23.31 10.36 -26.76
N LEU A 623 -22.07 10.35 -27.24
CA LEU A 623 -20.87 10.30 -26.42
C LEU A 623 -20.08 11.59 -26.58
N LYS A 624 -19.45 12.05 -25.50
CA LYS A 624 -18.41 13.07 -25.58
C LYS A 624 -17.10 12.37 -25.92
N GLU A 625 -16.64 12.55 -27.15
CA GLU A 625 -15.31 12.13 -27.57
C GLU A 625 -14.29 13.19 -27.12
N LYS A 626 -13.24 12.75 -26.43
CA LYS A 626 -12.09 13.57 -26.14
C LYS A 626 -11.18 13.52 -27.37
N LYS A 627 -11.23 14.57 -28.20
CA LYS A 627 -10.24 14.73 -29.26
C LYS A 627 -8.90 15.09 -28.63
N VAL A 628 -8.07 14.08 -28.45
CA VAL A 628 -6.64 14.25 -28.19
C VAL A 628 -6.01 14.52 -29.55
N ARG A 629 -6.13 15.77 -30.03
CA ARG A 629 -5.26 16.20 -31.13
C ARG A 629 -3.82 16.30 -30.61
N TRP A 630 -3.65 16.58 -29.31
CA TRP A 630 -2.39 16.60 -28.55
C TRP A 630 -2.63 16.21 -27.07
N LYS A 631 -1.64 15.68 -26.35
CA LYS A 631 -1.77 15.06 -24.98
C LYS A 631 -2.37 15.96 -23.87
N PHE A 632 -2.66 17.23 -24.13
CA PHE A 632 -2.99 18.28 -23.14
C PHE A 632 -4.12 19.22 -23.58
N ILE A 633 -4.40 19.43 -24.87
CA ILE A 633 -5.65 20.09 -25.29
C ILE A 633 -6.79 19.11 -25.09
N ARG A 634 -7.55 19.27 -24.02
CA ARG A 634 -8.68 18.39 -23.68
C ARG A 634 -10.00 19.08 -24.03
N ARG A 635 -10.37 19.08 -25.31
CA ARG A 635 -11.72 19.48 -25.73
C ARG A 635 -12.60 18.25 -25.92
N TRP A 636 -13.67 18.20 -25.13
CA TRP A 636 -14.75 17.22 -25.30
C TRP A 636 -15.67 17.69 -26.43
N ARG A 637 -15.91 16.83 -27.41
CA ARG A 637 -16.91 17.08 -28.46
C ARG A 637 -18.01 16.05 -28.34
N THR A 638 -19.24 16.51 -28.17
CA THR A 638 -20.40 15.62 -28.25
C THR A 638 -20.59 15.18 -29.70
N ARG A 639 -20.68 13.87 -29.91
CA ARG A 639 -20.92 13.21 -31.20
C ARG A 639 -21.90 12.07 -31.00
N TYR A 640 -22.60 11.70 -32.07
CA TYR A 640 -23.50 10.57 -32.05
C TYR A 640 -22.74 9.34 -32.55
N PHE A 641 -22.73 8.28 -31.76
CA PHE A 641 -22.08 7.02 -32.11
C PHE A 641 -23.12 5.92 -32.22
N THR A 642 -22.84 5.00 -33.13
CA THR A 642 -23.63 3.80 -33.33
C THR A 642 -22.67 2.62 -33.34
N LEU A 643 -22.86 1.68 -32.42
CA LEU A 643 -22.20 0.38 -32.43
C LEU A 643 -23.08 -0.60 -33.20
N ALA A 644 -22.61 -1.12 -34.33
CA ALA A 644 -23.35 -2.07 -35.14
C ALA A 644 -22.38 -3.11 -35.72
N GLY A 645 -22.67 -4.39 -35.52
CA GLY A 645 -21.76 -5.48 -35.89
C GLY A 645 -20.35 -5.28 -35.31
N ALA A 646 -19.33 -5.41 -36.16
CA ALA A 646 -17.92 -5.30 -35.79
C ALA A 646 -17.35 -3.87 -35.86
N GLN A 647 -18.20 -2.84 -35.88
CA GLN A 647 -17.76 -1.45 -36.03
C GLN A 647 -18.45 -0.48 -35.06
N LEU A 648 -17.68 0.47 -34.54
CA LEU A 648 -18.19 1.65 -33.84
C LEU A 648 -18.06 2.87 -34.77
N VAL A 649 -19.19 3.40 -35.22
CA VAL A 649 -19.28 4.43 -36.26
C VAL A 649 -19.73 5.76 -35.66
N GLN A 650 -19.08 6.86 -36.07
CA GLN A 650 -19.52 8.22 -35.74
C GLN A 650 -20.47 8.73 -36.82
N LYS A 651 -21.73 9.06 -36.48
CA LYS A 651 -22.67 9.72 -37.42
C LYS A 651 -22.36 11.23 -37.50
N SER A 652 -21.98 11.74 -38.69
CA SER A 652 -21.88 13.18 -38.97
C SER A 652 -23.11 13.71 -39.70
N ARG A 653 -23.37 15.03 -39.62
CA ARG A 653 -24.41 15.71 -40.41
C ARG A 653 -23.99 16.00 -41.87
N SER A 654 -22.72 15.79 -42.22
CA SER A 654 -22.18 16.01 -43.57
C SER A 654 -21.26 14.86 -43.99
N LYS A 655 -21.47 14.31 -45.19
CA LYS A 655 -20.68 13.20 -45.78
C LYS A 655 -19.17 13.51 -45.93
N LYS A 656 -18.75 14.78 -45.84
CA LYS A 656 -17.34 15.21 -45.96
C LYS A 656 -16.54 15.13 -44.66
N ASP A 657 -17.18 14.86 -43.52
CA ASP A 657 -16.58 14.94 -42.18
C ASP A 657 -16.77 13.63 -41.38
N ASP A 658 -17.08 12.53 -42.08
CA ASP A 658 -17.22 11.20 -41.48
C ASP A 658 -15.84 10.67 -41.08
N ALA A 659 -15.67 10.41 -39.78
CA ALA A 659 -14.47 9.75 -39.26
C ALA A 659 -14.51 8.27 -39.65
N LEU A 660 -13.35 7.70 -39.96
CA LEU A 660 -13.21 6.27 -40.24
C LEU A 660 -13.81 5.44 -39.07
N PRO A 661 -14.61 4.41 -39.36
CA PRO A 661 -15.13 3.49 -38.35
C PRO A 661 -14.02 2.91 -37.48
N ILE A 662 -14.31 2.73 -36.19
CA ILE A 662 -13.42 1.98 -35.30
C ILE A 662 -13.76 0.50 -35.48
N GLU A 663 -12.89 -0.24 -36.16
CA GLU A 663 -12.99 -1.69 -36.32
C GLU A 663 -12.70 -2.39 -34.98
N LEU A 664 -13.65 -3.19 -34.50
CA LEU A 664 -13.57 -3.83 -33.19
C LEU A 664 -12.60 -5.01 -33.15
N SER A 665 -12.32 -5.64 -34.30
CA SER A 665 -11.27 -6.68 -34.43
C SER A 665 -9.87 -6.15 -34.10
N LYS A 666 -9.63 -4.84 -34.31
CA LYS A 666 -8.37 -4.14 -34.00
C LYS A 666 -8.32 -3.58 -32.58
N VAL A 667 -9.34 -3.82 -31.75
CA VAL A 667 -9.37 -3.34 -30.36
C VAL A 667 -8.54 -4.27 -29.46
N GLN A 668 -7.49 -3.72 -28.87
CA GLN A 668 -6.62 -4.41 -27.93
C GLN A 668 -7.24 -4.46 -26.53
N SER A 669 -7.77 -3.35 -26.04
CA SER A 669 -8.42 -3.30 -24.73
C SER A 669 -9.41 -2.15 -24.60
N VAL A 670 -10.39 -2.31 -23.71
CA VAL A 670 -11.36 -1.28 -23.32
C VAL A 670 -11.24 -1.10 -21.81
N LYS A 671 -11.09 0.14 -21.34
CA LYS A 671 -10.81 0.42 -19.92
C LYS A 671 -11.63 1.59 -19.40
N VAL A 672 -12.09 1.51 -18.15
CA VAL A 672 -12.68 2.66 -17.45
C VAL A 672 -11.56 3.67 -17.12
N VAL A 673 -11.84 4.97 -17.29
CA VAL A 673 -10.87 6.01 -16.94
C VAL A 673 -10.79 6.13 -15.42
N ARG A 674 -9.66 5.69 -14.84
CA ARG A 674 -9.32 5.88 -13.43
C ARG A 674 -8.30 7.03 -13.31
N LYS A 675 -8.66 8.15 -12.68
CA LYS A 675 -7.65 9.16 -12.24
C LYS A 675 -7.10 8.74 -10.88
N ARG A 676 -5.82 9.04 -10.60
CA ARG A 676 -5.18 8.78 -9.28
C ARG A 676 -6.15 9.17 -8.16
N ASP A 677 -6.70 8.14 -7.51
CA ASP A 677 -7.66 8.15 -6.39
C ASP A 677 -9.16 8.41 -6.66
N ARG A 678 -9.64 8.48 -7.92
CA ARG A 678 -11.11 8.47 -8.21
C ARG A 678 -11.43 7.76 -9.53
N ASN A 679 -12.37 6.81 -9.46
CA ASN A 679 -13.06 6.30 -10.66
C ASN A 679 -13.76 7.50 -11.33
N ILE A 680 -13.61 7.68 -12.64
CA ILE A 680 -14.43 8.63 -13.40
C ILE A 680 -15.57 7.82 -13.99
N PRO A 681 -16.70 7.65 -13.30
CA PRO A 681 -17.67 6.60 -13.61
C PRO A 681 -18.39 6.82 -14.94
N ARG A 682 -18.15 7.97 -15.59
CA ARG A 682 -18.76 8.36 -16.87
C ARG A 682 -17.83 8.22 -18.06
N ALA A 683 -16.56 7.83 -17.90
CA ALA A 683 -15.58 7.87 -18.99
C ALA A 683 -14.83 6.55 -19.17
N PHE A 684 -14.55 6.20 -20.42
CA PHE A 684 -13.83 4.99 -20.81
C PHE A 684 -12.92 5.23 -22.01
N GLU A 685 -11.94 4.35 -22.19
CA GLU A 685 -10.93 4.40 -23.24
C GLU A 685 -10.98 3.12 -24.07
N ILE A 686 -10.89 3.26 -25.39
CA ILE A 686 -10.75 2.14 -26.34
C ILE A 686 -9.34 2.23 -26.93
N PHE A 687 -8.54 1.19 -26.71
CA PHE A 687 -7.19 1.06 -27.25
C PHE A 687 -7.24 0.19 -28.50
N THR A 688 -6.83 0.76 -29.62
CA THR A 688 -6.55 0.04 -30.87
C THR A 688 -5.05 0.05 -31.15
N ASP A 689 -4.59 -0.74 -32.10
CA ASP A 689 -3.17 -0.83 -32.48
C ASP A 689 -2.52 0.54 -32.72
N ASN A 690 -3.27 1.47 -33.33
CA ASN A 690 -2.74 2.73 -33.83
C ASN A 690 -3.25 3.96 -33.05
N LYS A 691 -4.28 3.80 -32.20
CA LYS A 691 -4.96 4.95 -31.56
C LYS A 691 -5.70 4.58 -30.29
N THR A 692 -5.63 5.48 -29.30
CA THR A 692 -6.50 5.45 -28.12
C THR A 692 -7.63 6.46 -28.29
N TYR A 693 -8.87 5.99 -28.15
CA TYR A 693 -10.07 6.82 -28.12
C TYR A 693 -10.52 6.96 -26.68
N VAL A 694 -10.93 8.16 -26.26
CA VAL A 694 -11.43 8.40 -24.91
C VAL A 694 -12.83 9.00 -25.01
N PHE A 695 -13.81 8.32 -24.43
CA PHE A 695 -15.22 8.68 -24.46
C PHE A 695 -15.72 9.01 -23.07
N LYS A 696 -16.75 9.86 -23.01
CA LYS A 696 -17.50 10.16 -21.80
C LYS A 696 -19.01 10.09 -22.09
N ALA A 697 -19.68 9.19 -21.39
CA ALA A 697 -21.12 8.96 -21.45
C ALA A 697 -21.92 9.98 -20.60
N LYS A 698 -23.25 9.94 -20.77
CA LYS A 698 -24.17 10.84 -20.06
C LYS A 698 -24.17 10.59 -18.56
N ASP A 699 -24.06 9.36 -18.09
CA ASP A 699 -24.04 9.00 -16.67
C ASP A 699 -23.34 7.65 -16.52
N SER A 700 -23.18 7.19 -15.28
CA SER A 700 -22.45 5.96 -14.98
C SER A 700 -23.12 4.73 -15.56
N LYS A 701 -24.45 4.66 -15.45
CA LYS A 701 -25.25 3.56 -16.01
C LYS A 701 -25.11 3.48 -17.52
N ASN A 702 -25.15 4.63 -18.21
CA ASN A 702 -24.94 4.67 -19.64
C ASN A 702 -23.50 4.29 -20.02
N ALA A 703 -22.49 4.68 -19.23
CA ALA A 703 -21.11 4.24 -19.46
C ALA A 703 -20.96 2.72 -19.34
N GLU A 704 -21.59 2.11 -18.33
CA GLU A 704 -21.59 0.65 -18.11
C GLU A 704 -22.26 -0.09 -19.27
N GLN A 705 -23.41 0.40 -19.76
CA GLN A 705 -24.08 -0.15 -20.94
C GLN A 705 -23.18 -0.11 -22.18
N TRP A 706 -22.56 1.05 -22.46
CA TRP A 706 -21.63 1.18 -23.57
C TRP A 706 -20.44 0.23 -23.45
N LEU A 707 -19.83 0.13 -22.26
CA LEU A 707 -18.71 -0.76 -21.99
C LEU A 707 -19.07 -2.23 -22.21
N GLN A 708 -20.21 -2.67 -21.68
CA GLN A 708 -20.69 -4.05 -21.84
C GLN A 708 -20.91 -4.37 -23.32
N CYS A 709 -21.66 -3.53 -24.04
CA CYS A 709 -21.92 -3.72 -25.47
C CYS A 709 -20.63 -3.74 -26.30
N ILE A 710 -19.68 -2.83 -26.04
CA ILE A 710 -18.40 -2.81 -26.75
C ILE A 710 -17.59 -4.07 -26.43
N ASN A 711 -17.50 -4.50 -25.17
CA ASN A 711 -16.77 -5.70 -24.78
C ASN A 711 -17.33 -6.95 -25.47
N ILE A 712 -18.67 -7.10 -25.50
CA ILE A 712 -19.35 -8.19 -26.21
C ILE A 712 -19.00 -8.15 -27.70
N ALA A 713 -19.14 -7.00 -28.34
CA ALA A 713 -18.88 -6.86 -29.79
C ALA A 713 -17.40 -7.07 -30.14
N VAL A 714 -16.47 -6.68 -29.27
CA VAL A 714 -15.03 -6.97 -29.44
C VAL A 714 -14.75 -8.47 -29.30
N ALA A 715 -15.33 -9.14 -28.30
CA ALA A 715 -15.18 -10.58 -28.14
C ALA A 715 -15.72 -11.34 -29.35
N GLN A 716 -16.91 -10.96 -29.83
CA GLN A 716 -17.53 -11.53 -31.01
C GLN A 716 -16.67 -11.30 -32.27
N ALA A 717 -16.19 -10.07 -32.50
CA ALA A 717 -15.34 -9.76 -33.64
C ALA A 717 -14.06 -10.60 -33.63
N LYS A 718 -13.44 -10.80 -32.45
CA LYS A 718 -12.25 -11.65 -32.30
C LYS A 718 -12.55 -13.12 -32.57
N GLU A 719 -13.66 -13.63 -32.04
CA GLU A 719 -14.10 -15.01 -32.28
C GLU A 719 -14.40 -15.28 -33.76
N SER A 720 -14.97 -14.31 -34.50
CA SER A 720 -15.20 -14.45 -35.94
C SER A 720 -13.91 -14.40 -36.77
N THR A 721 -12.86 -13.75 -36.27
CA THR A 721 -11.55 -13.64 -36.96
C THR A 721 -10.51 -14.70 -36.57
N ALA A 722 -10.72 -15.38 -35.45
CA ALA A 722 -9.97 -16.59 -35.08
C ALA A 722 -10.35 -17.75 -35.99
#